data_AF-A0A367RMC4-F1
#
_entry.id   AF-A0A367RMC4-F1
#
_cell.length_a   1.000
_cell.length_b   1.000
_cell.length_c   1.000
_cell.angle_alpha   90.00
_cell.angle_beta   90.00
_cell.angle_gamma   90.00
#
_symmetry.space_group_name_H-M   'P 1'
#
loop_
_entity.id
_entity.type
_entity.pdbx_description
1 polymer ?
#
loop_
_entity_poly.entity_id
_entity_poly.type
_entity_poly.pdbx_seq_one_letter_code
_entity_poly.pdbx_strand_id
1 'polypeptide(L)'
;MHLKTVFIRFYKSFNDDFLRKHNNRVKPKPWELIGTAFYPYIEVPIESKITTIVGANESGKSHLLSAIEKAISGKDIERSDFCRYSPFFTVKQNELKYPDFGSEWCSLSKLEDASIRKIIEIPESVIFDRFLIFRNNVSSLTIYLPEKGDYRPYRIGQKQANELEKLLPRPFRIESSVALPSSVPIKKLVQLGQENYSGGRKFELLDREQRSKIVDALDIFSDNPELITKVRVLWGEKREEIDREAVETIKSIVLALDEVSFSDKEKEKREKQFNLAYKLICKIAQVDIKALVDLAKAIKDGMQGYANGIIEDINRQLAINLNFPNYWVQDRNFCLKVMARDYDLVFTITDRTGTEYSFNERSQGLRYFLSYYIEYRSHESYPNKTEILLMDEPDAYLSSQAQQDLLRVFDLFASPEPSSHLTHPVQVVYVTHSPFLIDKNHSERIRVLQKGNEDEGTRVVKDFAQNRYEPLRSSIGPHIGETVFIGNCNLMVEGIGDQILIAGAATYLRASGVSSLETLDLNQITIVDSGGATQIPYMVYLACGRHVEQIAVIVLLDSDQSGNDAKKQLLGKGGQHRRPLLKEKFILQLADLKEQFCLLTDNITAKIEIEDIISLPICIQATKLYLQEFLQVDETELLFMTEDLISSKIAGQTILDAIEETLKDFPEKDLKISKAGFARNIIRVVNEWSRKRDSLDEGELDALQNFEHNFKILFKKLNVMQRSAQQRLTDERLSQKIERLKKNFIALHPISARREHGVILLDEIEGILESNIENEAIKEIEAIKNAIQNLRRDYKLDIDMSQTIHDYTGFQVGLERIKYAGLLASQEETPNEAQTENSAIFEEVLEEVQMDKLIVDGQAQLVNEQVPIVSEVETAEVSGNSATSSKRRKSNPR
;
A
#
# COMPACT_ATOMS: atom_id res chain seq x y z
N MET A 1 -11.40 -2.70 25.02
CA MET A 1 -9.97 -2.95 25.35
C MET A 1 -9.17 -3.34 24.10
N HIS A 2 -7.84 -3.22 24.14
CA HIS A 2 -6.92 -3.71 23.10
C HIS A 2 -5.67 -4.39 23.71
N LEU A 3 -5.02 -5.26 22.93
CA LEU A 3 -3.78 -5.93 23.32
C LEU A 3 -2.61 -4.96 23.22
N LYS A 4 -1.91 -4.72 24.32
CA LYS A 4 -0.79 -3.77 24.38
C LYS A 4 0.57 -4.45 24.32
N THR A 5 0.72 -5.61 24.95
CA THR A 5 1.99 -6.34 24.96
C THR A 5 1.73 -7.83 25.07
N VAL A 6 2.52 -8.61 24.34
CA VAL A 6 2.51 -10.07 24.38
C VAL A 6 3.82 -10.51 25.01
N PHE A 7 3.72 -11.43 25.97
CA PHE A 7 4.85 -12.00 26.69
C PHE A 7 5.00 -13.45 26.24
N ILE A 8 6.18 -13.81 25.73
CA ILE A 8 6.44 -15.17 25.23
C ILE A 8 7.68 -15.71 25.93
N ARG A 9 7.58 -16.94 26.43
CA ARG A 9 8.72 -17.66 26.99
C ARG A 9 8.62 -19.15 26.71
N PHE A 10 9.74 -19.75 26.31
CA PHE A 10 9.87 -21.19 26.00
C PHE A 10 8.89 -21.71 24.94
N TYR A 11 8.65 -20.94 23.88
CA TYR A 11 7.75 -21.29 22.78
C TYR A 11 8.46 -21.32 21.43
N LYS A 12 8.58 -22.51 20.82
CA LYS A 12 9.22 -22.73 19.51
C LYS A 12 10.58 -22.03 19.41
N SER A 13 10.67 -20.92 18.68
CA SER A 13 11.90 -20.12 18.52
C SER A 13 12.17 -19.14 19.67
N PHE A 14 11.16 -18.83 20.50
CA PHE A 14 11.27 -17.92 21.64
C PHE A 14 11.76 -18.69 22.88
N ASN A 15 12.90 -18.29 23.45
CA ASN A 15 13.41 -18.83 24.71
C ASN A 15 13.06 -17.89 25.88
N ASP A 16 14.03 -17.34 26.59
CA ASP A 16 13.93 -16.21 27.52
C ASP A 16 14.65 -14.98 26.95
N ASP A 17 14.33 -13.78 27.45
CA ASP A 17 15.03 -12.56 27.01
C ASP A 17 16.47 -12.55 27.56
N PHE A 18 17.38 -13.08 26.74
CA PHE A 18 18.80 -13.24 27.06
C PHE A 18 19.46 -11.91 27.49
N LEU A 19 19.19 -10.82 26.77
CA LEU A 19 19.78 -9.51 27.09
C LEU A 19 19.29 -8.98 28.44
N ARG A 20 18.00 -9.12 28.74
CA ARG A 20 17.48 -8.75 30.07
C ARG A 20 18.03 -9.64 31.17
N LYS A 21 18.18 -10.94 30.92
CA LYS A 21 18.71 -11.90 31.89
C LYS A 21 20.13 -11.58 32.32
N HIS A 22 20.95 -11.10 31.39
CA HIS A 22 22.36 -10.73 31.63
C HIS A 22 22.57 -9.25 31.99
N ASN A 23 21.51 -8.45 32.12
CA ASN A 23 21.61 -7.04 32.50
C ASN A 23 21.39 -6.84 34.00
N ASN A 24 22.47 -6.55 34.72
CA ASN A 24 22.48 -6.36 36.18
C ASN A 24 21.62 -5.19 36.68
N ARG A 25 21.17 -4.28 35.81
CA ARG A 25 20.31 -3.14 36.18
C ARG A 25 18.82 -3.51 36.21
N VAL A 26 18.44 -4.66 35.65
CA VAL A 26 17.03 -5.07 35.52
C VAL A 26 16.56 -5.77 36.78
N LYS A 27 15.46 -5.27 37.36
CA LYS A 27 14.78 -5.93 38.48
C LYS A 27 13.80 -6.99 37.94
N PRO A 28 13.83 -8.25 38.41
CA PRO A 28 12.87 -9.27 38.02
C PRO A 28 11.44 -8.91 38.41
N LYS A 29 10.47 -9.14 37.51
CA LYS A 29 9.05 -9.02 37.81
C LYS A 29 8.54 -10.32 38.47
N PRO A 30 7.44 -10.30 39.25
CA PRO A 30 6.97 -11.46 40.01
C PRO A 30 6.73 -12.73 39.17
N TRP A 31 6.29 -12.60 37.92
CA TRP A 31 6.05 -13.72 37.00
C TRP A 31 7.29 -14.23 36.25
N GLU A 32 8.42 -13.52 36.35
CA GLU A 32 9.66 -13.85 35.63
C GLU A 32 10.56 -14.83 36.42
N LEU A 33 10.19 -15.12 37.66
CA LEU A 33 10.93 -16.01 38.54
C LEU A 33 10.40 -17.44 38.47
N ILE A 34 11.28 -18.40 38.20
CA ILE A 34 10.99 -19.83 38.31
C ILE A 34 11.86 -20.38 39.45
N GLY A 35 11.23 -20.64 40.60
CA GLY A 35 11.97 -20.88 41.84
C GLY A 35 12.69 -19.60 42.26
N THR A 36 14.02 -19.63 42.33
CA THR A 36 14.87 -18.47 42.62
C THR A 36 15.56 -17.89 41.38
N ALA A 37 15.42 -18.53 40.22
CA ALA A 37 16.13 -18.17 39.00
C ALA A 37 15.30 -17.23 38.11
N PHE A 38 15.99 -16.27 37.49
CA PHE A 38 15.40 -15.23 36.64
C PHE A 38 15.36 -15.68 35.17
N TYR A 39 14.14 -15.79 34.63
CA TYR A 39 13.87 -16.12 33.23
C TYR A 39 12.88 -15.08 32.65
N PRO A 40 13.36 -13.92 32.20
CA PRO A 40 12.51 -12.86 31.68
C PRO A 40 11.76 -13.30 30.42
N TYR A 41 10.52 -12.82 30.27
CA TYR A 41 9.78 -13.01 29.03
C TYR A 41 10.33 -12.09 27.94
N ILE A 42 10.22 -12.56 26.70
CA ILE A 42 10.37 -11.71 25.52
C ILE A 42 9.09 -10.88 25.42
N GLU A 43 9.23 -9.56 25.56
CA GLU A 43 8.11 -8.61 25.56
C GLU A 43 7.98 -8.01 24.16
N VAL A 44 6.85 -8.26 23.48
CA VAL A 44 6.55 -7.70 22.16
C VAL A 44 5.42 -6.66 22.32
N PRO A 45 5.73 -5.35 22.22
CA PRO A 45 4.71 -4.32 22.29
C PRO A 45 3.87 -4.31 21.01
N ILE A 46 2.56 -4.15 21.14
CA ILE A 46 1.57 -4.13 20.07
C ILE A 46 0.86 -2.77 20.09
N GLU A 47 0.82 -2.10 18.95
CA GLU A 47 0.11 -0.83 18.78
C GLU A 47 -1.40 -1.02 18.79
N SER A 48 -2.15 -0.01 19.27
CA SER A 48 -3.61 -0.09 19.38
C SER A 48 -4.34 -0.22 18.04
N LYS A 49 -3.67 0.13 16.93
CA LYS A 49 -4.22 0.10 15.56
C LYS A 49 -3.54 -0.97 14.71
N ILE A 50 -2.36 -0.68 14.19
CA ILE A 50 -1.63 -1.58 13.27
C ILE A 50 -0.22 -1.81 13.81
N THR A 51 0.21 -3.05 13.84
CA THR A 51 1.57 -3.46 14.17
C THR A 51 2.15 -4.30 13.04
N THR A 52 3.30 -3.87 12.52
CA THR A 52 4.04 -4.57 11.47
C THR A 52 5.25 -5.26 12.08
N ILE A 53 5.33 -6.58 11.95
CA ILE A 53 6.45 -7.37 12.43
C ILE A 53 7.36 -7.74 11.25
N VAL A 54 8.63 -7.39 11.34
CA VAL A 54 9.63 -7.62 10.30
C VAL A 54 10.83 -8.37 10.84
N GLY A 55 11.60 -9.01 9.98
CA GLY A 55 12.83 -9.69 10.36
C GLY A 55 13.20 -10.79 9.38
N ALA A 56 14.47 -11.22 9.40
CA ALA A 56 15.00 -12.25 8.52
C ALA A 56 14.24 -13.58 8.60
N ASN A 57 14.49 -14.48 7.65
CA ASN A 57 13.90 -15.82 7.67
C ASN A 57 14.26 -16.50 9.00
N GLU A 58 13.33 -17.30 9.54
CA GLU A 58 13.50 -18.01 10.82
C GLU A 58 13.61 -17.11 12.07
N SER A 59 13.37 -15.80 11.98
CA SER A 59 13.41 -14.92 13.16
C SER A 59 12.26 -15.15 14.16
N GLY A 60 11.28 -16.00 13.85
CA GLY A 60 10.14 -16.32 14.72
C GLY A 60 8.86 -15.53 14.46
N LYS A 61 8.74 -14.86 13.31
CA LYS A 61 7.57 -14.06 12.91
C LYS A 61 6.24 -14.82 12.95
N SER A 62 6.10 -15.90 12.18
CA SER A 62 4.87 -16.71 12.17
C SER A 62 4.60 -17.37 13.53
N HIS A 63 5.65 -17.67 14.30
CA HIS A 63 5.52 -18.15 15.67
C HIS A 63 4.90 -17.06 16.58
N LEU A 64 5.25 -15.79 16.43
CA LEU A 64 4.64 -14.69 17.19
C LEU A 64 3.12 -14.63 16.99
N LEU A 65 2.63 -14.70 15.75
CA LEU A 65 1.18 -14.68 15.48
C LEU A 65 0.46 -15.83 16.18
N SER A 66 1.01 -17.04 16.09
CA SER A 66 0.46 -18.20 16.79
C SER A 66 0.56 -18.07 18.31
N ALA A 67 1.60 -17.42 18.84
CA ALA A 67 1.72 -17.13 20.26
C ALA A 67 0.65 -16.14 20.74
N ILE A 68 0.27 -15.14 19.92
CA ILE A 68 -0.84 -14.22 20.22
C ILE A 68 -2.15 -15.00 20.34
N GLU A 69 -2.47 -15.86 19.37
CA GLU A 69 -3.69 -16.69 19.41
C GLU A 69 -3.75 -17.55 20.67
N LYS A 70 -2.64 -18.20 21.02
CA LYS A 70 -2.52 -19.06 22.21
C LYS A 70 -2.56 -18.28 23.52
N ALA A 71 -1.94 -17.11 23.58
CA ALA A 71 -1.97 -16.24 24.76
C ALA A 71 -3.40 -15.80 25.08
N ILE A 72 -4.17 -15.42 24.05
CA ILE A 72 -5.55 -14.97 24.20
C ILE A 72 -6.49 -16.15 24.51
N SER A 73 -6.54 -17.15 23.63
CA SER A 73 -7.49 -18.26 23.72
C SER A 73 -7.17 -19.25 24.85
N GLY A 74 -5.88 -19.49 25.12
CA GLY A 74 -5.44 -20.58 25.99
C GLY A 74 -5.67 -21.98 25.41
N LYS A 75 -6.01 -22.09 24.12
CA LYS A 75 -6.29 -23.35 23.41
C LYS A 75 -5.12 -23.75 22.52
N ASP A 76 -5.10 -25.02 22.10
CA ASP A 76 -4.11 -25.57 21.16
C ASP A 76 -2.65 -25.38 21.62
N ILE A 77 -2.41 -25.42 22.94
CA ILE A 77 -1.08 -25.37 23.54
C ILE A 77 -0.59 -26.80 23.75
N GLU A 78 0.37 -27.23 22.94
CA GLU A 78 0.93 -28.57 23.00
C GLU A 78 2.32 -28.60 23.66
N ARG A 79 2.75 -29.78 24.11
CA ARG A 79 4.14 -29.98 24.55
C ARG A 79 5.14 -29.91 23.39
N SER A 80 4.69 -30.23 22.17
CA SER A 80 5.47 -30.14 20.92
C SER A 80 5.90 -28.70 20.61
N ASP A 81 5.19 -27.71 21.14
CA ASP A 81 5.48 -26.29 21.00
C ASP A 81 6.60 -25.79 21.92
N PHE A 82 7.06 -26.58 22.89
CA PHE A 82 8.07 -26.14 23.84
C PHE A 82 9.41 -25.83 23.15
N CYS A 83 10.04 -24.72 23.55
CA CYS A 83 11.30 -24.29 22.96
C CYS A 83 12.41 -25.33 23.18
N ARG A 84 13.03 -25.78 22.09
CA ARG A 84 14.10 -26.78 22.11
C ARG A 84 15.41 -26.24 22.69
N TYR A 85 15.58 -24.92 22.67
CA TYR A 85 16.75 -24.23 23.22
C TYR A 85 16.65 -24.00 24.73
N SER A 86 15.47 -24.24 25.31
CA SER A 86 15.25 -24.03 26.74
C SER A 86 16.02 -25.07 27.56
N PRO A 87 16.64 -24.68 28.69
CA PRO A 87 17.26 -25.61 29.63
C PRO A 87 16.26 -26.59 30.26
N PHE A 88 14.96 -26.33 30.12
CA PHE A 88 13.88 -27.19 30.61
C PHE A 88 13.39 -28.20 29.57
N PHE A 89 13.95 -28.22 28.36
CA PHE A 89 13.61 -29.23 27.36
C PHE A 89 14.21 -30.59 27.76
N THR A 90 13.35 -31.57 28.00
CA THR A 90 13.75 -32.87 28.56
C THR A 90 12.85 -34.00 28.07
N VAL A 91 13.43 -35.20 27.98
CA VAL A 91 12.70 -36.46 27.72
C VAL A 91 12.42 -37.25 29.00
N LYS A 92 12.84 -36.73 30.15
CA LYS A 92 12.58 -37.37 31.46
C LYS A 92 11.09 -37.43 31.73
N GLN A 93 10.67 -38.55 32.32
CA GLN A 93 9.26 -38.88 32.52
C GLN A 93 8.55 -37.79 33.31
N ASN A 94 7.49 -37.23 32.73
CA ASN A 94 6.64 -36.18 33.32
C ASN A 94 7.32 -34.85 33.66
N GLU A 95 8.52 -34.59 33.13
CA GLU A 95 9.23 -33.33 33.40
C GLU A 95 9.06 -32.26 32.29
N LEU A 96 8.72 -32.66 31.06
CA LEU A 96 8.53 -31.71 29.95
C LEU A 96 7.32 -30.78 30.23
N LYS A 97 7.59 -29.49 30.28
CA LYS A 97 6.61 -28.43 30.53
C LYS A 97 5.90 -27.98 29.25
N TYR A 98 4.88 -27.15 29.43
CA TYR A 98 4.23 -26.41 28.35
C TYR A 98 4.84 -25.01 28.23
N PRO A 99 4.77 -24.38 27.04
CA PRO A 99 5.21 -23.01 26.85
C PRO A 99 4.47 -22.03 27.76
N ASP A 100 5.12 -20.92 28.09
CA ASP A 100 4.52 -19.86 28.90
C ASP A 100 4.12 -18.67 28.03
N PHE A 101 2.91 -18.16 28.26
CA PHE A 101 2.38 -17.01 27.53
C PHE A 101 1.84 -15.97 28.51
N GLY A 102 1.93 -14.70 28.11
CA GLY A 102 1.24 -13.62 28.78
C GLY A 102 0.71 -12.57 27.82
N SER A 103 -0.24 -11.78 28.30
CA SER A 103 -0.84 -10.66 27.56
C SER A 103 -1.16 -9.50 28.50
N GLU A 104 -0.83 -8.28 28.08
CA GLU A 104 -1.21 -7.03 28.75
C GLU A 104 -2.30 -6.34 27.94
N TRP A 105 -3.35 -5.89 28.64
CA TRP A 105 -4.54 -5.28 28.05
C TRP A 105 -4.77 -3.89 28.64
N CYS A 106 -5.17 -2.93 27.80
CA CYS A 106 -5.38 -1.53 28.18
C CYS A 106 -6.67 -0.97 27.56
N SER A 107 -7.04 0.25 27.98
CA SER A 107 -8.19 1.01 27.49
C SER A 107 -9.50 0.25 27.60
N LEU A 108 -9.82 -0.13 28.84
CA LEU A 108 -11.06 -0.80 29.22
C LEU A 108 -12.26 0.14 29.13
N SER A 109 -13.35 -0.34 28.55
CA SER A 109 -14.66 0.31 28.68
C SER A 109 -15.23 0.10 30.08
N LYS A 110 -16.20 0.92 30.49
CA LYS A 110 -16.90 0.76 31.78
C LYS A 110 -17.56 -0.61 31.94
N LEU A 111 -18.07 -1.17 30.84
CA LEU A 111 -18.69 -2.50 30.83
C LEU A 111 -17.66 -3.62 30.95
N GLU A 112 -16.51 -3.48 30.30
CA GLU A 112 -15.39 -4.41 30.40
C GLU A 112 -14.80 -4.40 31.81
N ASP A 113 -14.56 -3.22 32.40
CA ASP A 113 -14.08 -3.07 33.78
C ASP A 113 -15.01 -3.77 34.78
N ALA A 114 -16.33 -3.51 34.70
CA ALA A 114 -17.32 -4.16 35.56
C ALA A 114 -17.35 -5.70 35.38
N SER A 115 -17.21 -6.18 34.15
CA SER A 115 -17.17 -7.62 33.85
C SER A 115 -15.91 -8.28 34.41
N ILE A 116 -14.75 -7.64 34.26
CA ILE A 116 -13.46 -8.12 34.79
C ILE A 116 -13.50 -8.16 36.32
N ARG A 117 -14.02 -7.11 36.97
CA ARG A 117 -14.18 -7.08 38.43
C ARG A 117 -15.03 -8.23 38.93
N LYS A 118 -16.12 -8.56 38.22
CA LYS A 118 -17.00 -9.68 38.56
C LYS A 118 -16.32 -11.04 38.37
N ILE A 119 -15.60 -11.24 37.27
CA ILE A 119 -14.97 -12.54 36.94
C ILE A 119 -13.81 -12.84 37.90
N ILE A 120 -12.99 -11.82 38.23
CA ILE A 120 -11.76 -11.96 39.01
C ILE A 120 -12.01 -11.70 40.51
N GLU A 121 -13.20 -11.21 40.88
CA GLU A 121 -13.57 -10.84 42.25
C GLU A 121 -12.70 -9.71 42.80
N ILE A 122 -12.46 -8.67 41.99
CA ILE A 122 -11.63 -7.52 42.36
C ILE A 122 -12.47 -6.55 43.23
N PRO A 123 -11.98 -6.14 44.41
CA PRO A 123 -12.67 -5.16 45.26
C PRO A 123 -12.83 -3.80 44.56
N GLU A 124 -13.95 -3.10 44.81
CA GLU A 124 -14.21 -1.77 44.25
C GLU A 124 -13.15 -0.72 44.62
N SER A 125 -12.47 -0.91 45.75
CA SER A 125 -11.38 -0.03 46.20
C SER A 125 -10.14 -0.07 45.29
N VAL A 126 -9.99 -1.11 44.46
CA VAL A 126 -8.84 -1.27 43.57
C VAL A 126 -9.14 -0.61 42.23
N ILE A 127 -8.39 0.44 41.92
CA ILE A 127 -8.46 1.15 40.64
C ILE A 127 -7.34 0.64 39.74
N PHE A 128 -7.68 0.27 38.51
CA PHE A 128 -6.70 -0.16 37.51
C PHE A 128 -7.10 0.37 36.12
N ASP A 129 -6.10 0.70 35.33
CA ASP A 129 -6.20 1.14 33.92
C ASP A 129 -5.85 0.00 32.95
N ARG A 130 -5.16 -1.02 33.45
CA ARG A 130 -4.66 -2.17 32.70
C ARG A 130 -4.54 -3.41 33.58
N PHE A 131 -4.50 -4.57 32.94
CA PHE A 131 -4.29 -5.85 33.61
C PHE A 131 -3.43 -6.77 32.75
N LEU A 132 -2.72 -7.69 33.40
CA LEU A 132 -1.85 -8.65 32.74
C LEU A 132 -2.32 -10.06 33.04
N ILE A 133 -2.38 -10.91 32.03
CA ILE A 133 -2.69 -12.33 32.14
C ILE A 133 -1.40 -13.10 31.92
N PHE A 134 -1.06 -14.03 32.82
CA PHE A 134 0.02 -15.00 32.62
C PHE A 134 -0.50 -16.43 32.75
N ARG A 135 -0.19 -17.23 31.73
CA ARG A 135 -0.46 -18.66 31.65
C ARG A 135 0.85 -19.39 31.85
N ASN A 136 1.12 -19.75 33.10
CA ASN A 136 2.26 -20.56 33.48
C ASN A 136 1.77 -22.00 33.50
N ASN A 137 1.94 -22.75 32.40
CA ASN A 137 1.25 -24.03 32.14
C ASN A 137 -0.22 -23.89 31.70
N VAL A 138 -0.77 -24.89 30.99
CA VAL A 138 -2.09 -24.85 30.32
C VAL A 138 -3.26 -24.61 31.28
N SER A 139 -3.14 -25.09 32.52
CA SER A 139 -4.23 -25.10 33.52
C SER A 139 -4.15 -24.00 34.57
N SER A 140 -3.10 -23.17 34.57
CA SER A 140 -2.87 -22.17 35.60
C SER A 140 -2.81 -20.76 35.00
N LEU A 141 -3.76 -19.92 35.40
CA LEU A 141 -3.89 -18.55 34.93
C LEU A 141 -3.82 -17.60 36.13
N THR A 142 -2.85 -16.70 36.10
CA THR A 142 -2.68 -15.65 37.10
C THR A 142 -2.82 -14.29 36.45
N ILE A 143 -3.64 -13.44 37.04
CA ILE A 143 -3.85 -12.07 36.58
C ILE A 143 -3.11 -11.14 37.52
N TYR A 144 -2.40 -10.16 36.97
CA TYR A 144 -1.69 -9.14 37.73
C TYR A 144 -2.29 -7.78 37.44
N LEU A 145 -2.58 -7.03 38.52
CA LEU A 145 -2.99 -5.63 38.45
C LEU A 145 -1.85 -4.74 38.96
N PRO A 146 -1.51 -3.65 38.26
CA PRO A 146 -0.52 -2.70 38.75
C PRO A 146 -1.05 -1.94 39.97
N GLU A 147 -0.28 -1.89 41.06
CA GLU A 147 -0.64 -1.22 42.32
C GLU A 147 0.60 -0.50 42.90
N LYS A 148 0.60 0.84 42.90
CA LYS A 148 1.65 1.69 43.53
C LYS A 148 3.10 1.30 43.22
N GLY A 149 3.38 0.90 41.97
CA GLY A 149 4.73 0.53 41.53
C GLY A 149 5.08 -0.96 41.67
N ASP A 150 4.14 -1.78 42.15
CA ASP A 150 4.26 -3.25 42.19
C ASP A 150 3.04 -3.91 41.50
N TYR A 151 2.94 -5.24 41.54
CA TYR A 151 1.89 -6.02 40.91
C TYR A 151 1.19 -6.97 41.88
N ARG A 152 -0.13 -6.86 41.97
CA ARG A 152 -0.96 -7.73 42.81
C ARG A 152 -1.47 -8.95 42.02
N PRO A 153 -1.18 -10.20 42.44
CA PRO A 153 -1.64 -11.40 41.76
C PRO A 153 -3.06 -11.81 42.18
N TYR A 154 -3.84 -12.29 41.20
CA TYR A 154 -5.15 -12.90 41.34
C TYR A 154 -5.15 -14.23 40.57
N ARG A 155 -5.23 -15.35 41.27
CA ARG A 155 -5.29 -16.68 40.64
C ARG A 155 -6.73 -17.03 40.36
N ILE A 156 -7.03 -17.43 39.13
CA ILE A 156 -8.40 -17.80 38.72
C ILE A 156 -8.47 -19.26 38.29
N GLY A 157 -9.62 -19.89 38.53
CA GLY A 157 -9.89 -21.27 38.11
C GLY A 157 -10.31 -21.36 36.64
N GLN A 158 -10.43 -22.59 36.12
CA GLN A 158 -10.78 -22.83 34.71
C GLN A 158 -12.12 -22.23 34.28
N LYS A 159 -13.13 -22.22 35.17
CA LYS A 159 -14.44 -21.63 34.87
C LYS A 159 -14.35 -20.12 34.61
N GLN A 160 -13.68 -19.40 35.52
CA GLN A 160 -13.40 -17.97 35.38
C GLN A 160 -12.54 -17.68 34.15
N ALA A 161 -11.55 -18.53 33.85
CA ALA A 161 -10.72 -18.39 32.67
C ALA A 161 -11.53 -18.47 31.36
N ASN A 162 -12.50 -19.40 31.30
CA ASN A 162 -13.39 -19.53 30.13
C ASN A 162 -14.35 -18.32 30.00
N GLU A 163 -14.78 -17.72 31.11
CA GLU A 163 -15.58 -16.48 31.08
C GLU A 163 -14.73 -15.28 30.64
N LEU A 164 -13.48 -15.20 31.11
CA LEU A 164 -12.54 -14.17 30.70
C LEU A 164 -12.21 -14.26 29.20
N GLU A 165 -11.97 -15.46 28.67
CA GLU A 165 -11.71 -15.69 27.23
C GLU A 165 -12.85 -15.13 26.34
N LYS A 166 -14.10 -15.24 26.80
CA LYS A 166 -15.26 -14.69 26.08
C LYS A 166 -15.21 -13.17 26.00
N LEU A 167 -14.71 -12.51 27.03
CA LEU A 167 -14.55 -11.05 27.10
C LEU A 167 -13.34 -10.55 26.28
N LEU A 168 -12.23 -11.28 26.27
CA LEU A 168 -10.99 -10.85 25.59
C LEU A 168 -11.18 -10.72 24.08
N PRO A 169 -10.57 -9.72 23.41
CA PRO A 169 -10.67 -9.50 21.97
C PRO A 169 -10.44 -10.77 21.13
N ARG A 170 -11.22 -10.97 20.08
CA ARG A 170 -11.19 -12.20 19.27
C ARG A 170 -10.08 -12.13 18.20
N PRO A 171 -9.10 -13.03 18.19
CA PRO A 171 -8.19 -13.16 17.05
C PRO A 171 -8.91 -13.83 15.86
N PHE A 172 -8.63 -13.36 14.65
CA PHE A 172 -9.06 -14.00 13.40
C PHE A 172 -8.02 -13.78 12.29
N ARG A 173 -8.12 -14.57 11.22
CA ARG A 173 -7.26 -14.49 10.04
C ARG A 173 -8.09 -14.36 8.77
N ILE A 174 -7.53 -13.71 7.76
CA ILE A 174 -8.08 -13.71 6.40
C ILE A 174 -7.33 -14.74 5.57
N GLU A 175 -8.06 -15.52 4.78
CA GLU A 175 -7.46 -16.51 3.89
C GLU A 175 -6.88 -15.85 2.64
N SER A 176 -5.61 -15.48 2.75
CA SER A 176 -4.83 -14.82 1.70
C SER A 176 -4.58 -15.66 0.45
N SER A 177 -4.61 -16.98 0.57
CA SER A 177 -4.20 -17.92 -0.49
C SER A 177 -5.35 -18.38 -1.38
N VAL A 178 -6.57 -17.86 -1.19
CA VAL A 178 -7.76 -18.28 -1.93
C VAL A 178 -8.18 -17.17 -2.88
N ALA A 179 -7.99 -17.39 -4.18
CA ALA A 179 -8.42 -16.46 -5.22
C ALA A 179 -9.86 -16.73 -5.69
N LEU A 180 -10.59 -15.68 -6.05
CA LEU A 180 -11.91 -15.78 -6.69
C LEU A 180 -11.86 -16.72 -7.92
N PRO A 181 -12.82 -17.66 -8.06
CA PRO A 181 -12.86 -18.57 -9.21
C PRO A 181 -13.33 -17.83 -10.47
N SER A 182 -13.04 -18.38 -11.65
CA SER A 182 -13.50 -17.79 -12.92
C SER A 182 -15.02 -17.90 -13.12
N SER A 183 -15.64 -18.92 -12.52
CA SER A 183 -17.09 -19.09 -12.52
C SER A 183 -17.54 -19.85 -11.28
N VAL A 184 -18.81 -19.71 -10.95
CA VAL A 184 -19.46 -20.45 -9.86
C VAL A 184 -20.84 -20.93 -10.32
N PRO A 185 -21.24 -22.18 -10.02
CA PRO A 185 -22.59 -22.63 -10.33
C PRO A 185 -23.62 -21.80 -9.55
N ILE A 186 -24.64 -21.28 -10.23
CA ILE A 186 -25.64 -20.39 -9.62
C ILE A 186 -26.35 -21.08 -8.46
N LYS A 187 -26.68 -22.37 -8.62
CA LYS A 187 -27.31 -23.17 -7.55
C LYS A 187 -26.36 -23.46 -6.38
N LYS A 188 -25.04 -23.41 -6.57
CA LYS A 188 -24.08 -23.53 -5.47
C LYS A 188 -24.13 -22.29 -4.58
N LEU A 189 -24.28 -21.09 -5.18
CA LEU A 189 -24.50 -19.85 -4.41
C LEU A 189 -25.82 -19.90 -3.63
N VAL A 190 -26.89 -20.42 -4.24
CA VAL A 190 -28.18 -20.62 -3.55
C VAL A 190 -28.04 -21.60 -2.38
N GLN A 191 -27.32 -22.71 -2.57
CA GLN A 191 -27.06 -23.69 -1.52
C GLN A 191 -26.30 -23.06 -0.33
N LEU A 192 -25.29 -22.23 -0.59
CA LEU A 192 -24.53 -21.54 0.47
C LEU A 192 -25.39 -20.54 1.26
N GLY A 193 -26.41 -19.97 0.63
CA GLY A 193 -27.35 -19.05 1.28
C GLY A 193 -28.54 -19.73 1.98
N GLN A 194 -28.78 -21.02 1.76
CA GLN A 194 -29.93 -21.75 2.29
C GLN A 194 -29.50 -23.09 2.90
N GLU A 195 -29.49 -23.18 4.24
CA GLU A 195 -29.06 -24.36 5.00
C GLU A 195 -29.81 -25.66 4.65
N ASN A 196 -31.03 -25.57 4.10
CA ASN A 196 -31.88 -26.72 3.75
C ASN A 196 -32.25 -26.79 2.26
N TYR A 197 -31.39 -26.31 1.35
CA TYR A 197 -31.69 -26.33 -0.08
C TYR A 197 -31.68 -27.77 -0.65
N SER A 198 -32.87 -28.32 -0.92
CA SER A 198 -33.09 -29.62 -1.56
C SER A 198 -33.58 -29.54 -3.01
N GLY A 199 -33.55 -28.34 -3.62
CA GLY A 199 -34.25 -28.04 -4.88
C GLY A 199 -33.45 -28.20 -6.18
N GLY A 200 -32.20 -28.68 -6.13
CA GLY A 200 -31.31 -28.76 -7.30
C GLY A 200 -30.91 -30.20 -7.67
N ARG A 201 -30.72 -30.46 -8.97
CA ARG A 201 -30.06 -31.70 -9.41
C ARG A 201 -28.58 -31.61 -9.05
N LYS A 202 -27.95 -32.72 -8.61
CA LYS A 202 -26.50 -32.77 -8.32
C LYS A 202 -25.67 -32.16 -9.45
N PHE A 203 -26.05 -32.43 -10.71
CA PHE A 203 -25.39 -31.92 -11.91
C PHE A 203 -25.29 -30.38 -11.98
N GLU A 204 -26.28 -29.65 -11.44
CA GLU A 204 -26.31 -28.18 -11.46
C GLU A 204 -25.44 -27.55 -10.36
N LEU A 205 -24.96 -28.35 -9.41
CA LEU A 205 -24.03 -27.93 -8.36
C LEU A 205 -22.57 -28.17 -8.74
N LEU A 206 -22.34 -28.98 -9.78
CA LEU A 206 -21.00 -29.28 -10.30
C LEU A 206 -20.43 -28.07 -11.02
N ASP A 207 -19.12 -27.89 -10.95
CA ASP A 207 -18.43 -26.90 -11.76
C ASP A 207 -18.36 -27.29 -13.24
N ARG A 208 -17.85 -26.36 -14.05
CA ARG A 208 -17.74 -26.55 -15.49
C ARG A 208 -16.83 -27.72 -15.88
N GLU A 209 -15.73 -27.95 -15.16
CA GLU A 209 -14.76 -29.01 -15.48
C GLU A 209 -15.37 -30.39 -15.21
N GLN A 210 -16.05 -30.55 -14.07
CA GLN A 210 -16.78 -31.77 -13.73
C GLN A 210 -17.89 -32.05 -14.74
N ARG A 211 -18.66 -31.03 -15.14
CA ARG A 211 -19.71 -31.20 -16.16
C ARG A 211 -19.13 -31.59 -17.51
N SER A 212 -18.01 -30.97 -17.93
CA SER A 212 -17.32 -31.35 -19.18
C SER A 212 -16.92 -32.82 -19.15
N LYS A 213 -16.27 -33.29 -18.08
CA LYS A 213 -15.88 -34.71 -17.93
C LYS A 213 -17.07 -35.67 -18.04
N ILE A 214 -18.23 -35.28 -17.50
CA ILE A 214 -19.46 -36.08 -17.63
C ILE A 214 -19.95 -36.09 -19.07
N VAL A 215 -19.97 -34.94 -19.75
CA VAL A 215 -20.37 -34.84 -21.16
C VAL A 215 -19.42 -35.64 -22.05
N ASP A 216 -18.10 -35.46 -21.90
CA ASP A 216 -17.07 -36.19 -22.64
C ASP A 216 -17.22 -37.71 -22.44
N ALA A 217 -17.53 -38.14 -21.21
CA ALA A 217 -17.83 -39.54 -20.91
C ALA A 217 -19.14 -40.02 -21.56
N LEU A 218 -20.16 -39.17 -21.65
CA LEU A 218 -21.42 -39.51 -22.32
C LEU A 218 -21.26 -39.58 -23.85
N ASP A 219 -20.40 -38.76 -24.44
CA ASP A 219 -20.11 -38.80 -25.89
C ASP A 219 -19.52 -40.15 -26.30
N ILE A 220 -18.70 -40.78 -25.45
CA ILE A 220 -18.19 -42.15 -25.68
C ILE A 220 -19.35 -43.15 -25.88
N PHE A 221 -20.45 -43.01 -25.13
CA PHE A 221 -21.64 -43.85 -25.30
C PHE A 221 -22.44 -43.51 -26.55
N SER A 222 -22.52 -42.22 -26.91
CA SER A 222 -23.20 -41.77 -28.13
C SER A 222 -22.47 -42.27 -29.39
N ASP A 223 -21.15 -42.19 -29.38
CA ASP A 223 -20.30 -42.61 -30.51
C ASP A 223 -20.20 -44.13 -30.63
N ASN A 224 -20.40 -44.85 -29.51
CA ASN A 224 -20.31 -46.31 -29.46
C ASN A 224 -21.56 -46.92 -28.77
N PRO A 225 -22.74 -46.89 -29.41
CA PRO A 225 -23.98 -47.40 -28.82
C PRO A 225 -23.92 -48.90 -28.51
N GLU A 226 -23.03 -49.65 -29.18
CA GLU A 226 -22.80 -51.08 -28.93
C GLU A 226 -22.17 -51.39 -27.56
N LEU A 227 -21.56 -50.41 -26.89
CA LEU A 227 -20.94 -50.58 -25.56
C LEU A 227 -21.95 -50.96 -24.47
N ILE A 228 -23.21 -50.57 -24.65
CA ILE A 228 -24.31 -50.86 -23.70
C ILE A 228 -24.98 -52.21 -24.04
N THR A 229 -24.88 -52.66 -25.30
CA THR A 229 -25.56 -53.87 -25.79
C THR A 229 -24.61 -54.76 -26.59
N LYS A 230 -23.61 -55.38 -25.96
CA LYS A 230 -22.96 -56.57 -26.52
C LYS A 230 -23.56 -57.82 -25.89
N VAL A 231 -24.50 -58.45 -26.59
CA VAL A 231 -24.94 -59.81 -26.27
C VAL A 231 -23.88 -60.79 -26.79
N ARG A 232 -23.09 -61.39 -25.89
CA ARG A 232 -22.24 -62.53 -26.29
C ARG A 232 -23.05 -63.82 -26.14
N VAL A 233 -23.14 -64.58 -27.24
CA VAL A 233 -23.70 -65.93 -27.22
C VAL A 233 -22.60 -66.89 -26.82
N LEU A 234 -22.63 -67.39 -25.58
CA LEU A 234 -21.85 -68.54 -25.16
C LEU A 234 -22.83 -69.69 -24.90
N TRP A 235 -22.64 -70.81 -25.60
CA TRP A 235 -23.39 -72.05 -25.35
C TRP A 235 -24.92 -71.94 -25.49
N GLY A 236 -25.41 -71.09 -26.39
CA GLY A 236 -26.84 -70.98 -26.71
C GLY A 236 -27.67 -70.14 -25.74
N GLU A 237 -27.09 -69.63 -24.65
CA GLU A 237 -27.74 -68.64 -23.78
C GLU A 237 -27.21 -67.23 -24.09
N LYS A 238 -28.13 -66.28 -24.30
CA LYS A 238 -27.80 -64.86 -24.43
C LYS A 238 -27.45 -64.32 -23.05
N ARG A 239 -26.19 -63.94 -22.84
CA ARG A 239 -25.80 -63.13 -21.67
C ARG A 239 -25.49 -61.72 -22.12
N GLU A 240 -26.20 -60.78 -21.51
CA GLU A 240 -25.89 -59.36 -21.61
C GLU A 240 -24.72 -59.09 -20.66
N GLU A 241 -23.55 -58.79 -21.22
CA GLU A 241 -22.39 -58.34 -20.44
C GLU A 241 -22.04 -56.91 -20.86
N ILE A 242 -21.91 -56.03 -19.86
CA ILE A 242 -21.52 -54.63 -20.07
C ILE A 242 -20.03 -54.61 -20.45
N ASP A 243 -19.68 -53.88 -21.51
CA ASP A 243 -18.29 -53.76 -21.96
C ASP A 243 -17.42 -53.12 -20.85
N ARG A 244 -16.13 -53.51 -20.77
CA ARG A 244 -15.22 -52.94 -19.77
C ARG A 244 -15.05 -51.44 -19.97
N GLU A 245 -15.06 -50.99 -21.22
CA GLU A 245 -15.00 -49.58 -21.57
C GLU A 245 -16.26 -48.83 -21.07
N ALA A 246 -17.45 -49.44 -21.20
CA ALA A 246 -18.68 -48.90 -20.60
C ALA A 246 -18.60 -48.82 -19.07
N VAL A 247 -18.01 -49.82 -18.40
CA VAL A 247 -17.81 -49.80 -16.95
C VAL A 247 -16.83 -48.70 -16.52
N GLU A 248 -15.75 -48.47 -17.26
CA GLU A 248 -14.81 -47.38 -17.00
C GLU A 248 -15.42 -46.00 -17.22
N THR A 249 -16.25 -45.84 -18.24
CA THR A 249 -17.00 -44.60 -18.52
C THR A 249 -18.07 -44.33 -17.47
N ILE A 250 -18.79 -45.36 -16.99
CA ILE A 250 -19.72 -45.20 -15.86
C ILE A 250 -18.97 -44.81 -14.59
N LYS A 251 -17.80 -45.43 -14.33
CA LYS A 251 -16.95 -45.05 -13.20
C LYS A 251 -16.48 -43.61 -13.31
N SER A 252 -16.06 -43.12 -14.48
CA SER A 252 -15.62 -41.73 -14.64
C SER A 252 -16.75 -40.72 -14.37
N ILE A 253 -17.98 -41.01 -14.81
CA ILE A 253 -19.18 -40.20 -14.52
C ILE A 253 -19.46 -40.17 -13.01
N VAL A 254 -19.46 -41.34 -12.35
CA VAL A 254 -19.69 -41.44 -10.89
C VAL A 254 -18.60 -40.70 -10.11
N LEU A 255 -17.32 -40.86 -10.49
CA LEU A 255 -16.19 -40.17 -9.87
C LEU A 255 -16.31 -38.65 -10.01
N ALA A 256 -16.77 -38.15 -11.17
CA ALA A 256 -17.00 -36.73 -11.40
C ALA A 256 -18.18 -36.18 -10.57
N LEU A 257 -19.24 -36.98 -10.38
CA LEU A 257 -20.45 -36.62 -9.60
C LEU A 257 -20.22 -36.60 -8.09
N ASP A 258 -19.46 -37.55 -7.56
CA ASP A 258 -19.25 -37.71 -6.12
C ASP A 258 -17.92 -37.09 -5.63
N GLU A 259 -17.22 -36.35 -6.50
CA GLU A 259 -15.95 -35.66 -6.20
C GLU A 259 -14.86 -36.59 -5.65
N VAL A 260 -14.97 -37.90 -5.86
CA VAL A 260 -14.06 -38.91 -5.27
C VAL A 260 -12.64 -38.79 -5.81
N SER A 261 -12.47 -38.19 -6.99
CA SER A 261 -11.17 -37.96 -7.62
C SER A 261 -10.39 -36.78 -7.04
N PHE A 262 -11.02 -35.88 -6.28
CA PHE A 262 -10.35 -34.75 -5.66
C PHE A 262 -9.76 -35.13 -4.30
N SER A 263 -8.55 -34.69 -4.02
CA SER A 263 -7.97 -34.75 -2.68
C SER A 263 -8.75 -33.87 -1.70
N ASP A 264 -8.70 -34.18 -0.40
CA ASP A 264 -9.39 -33.38 0.62
C ASP A 264 -8.99 -31.89 0.58
N LYS A 265 -7.72 -31.62 0.26
CA LYS A 265 -7.20 -30.26 0.08
C LYS A 265 -7.82 -29.51 -1.10
N GLU A 266 -8.06 -30.21 -2.21
CA GLU A 266 -8.70 -29.62 -3.39
C GLU A 266 -10.17 -29.31 -3.15
N LYS A 267 -10.88 -30.22 -2.45
CA LYS A 267 -12.27 -29.98 -2.05
C LYS A 267 -12.38 -28.76 -1.15
N GLU A 268 -11.56 -28.70 -0.11
CA GLU A 268 -11.53 -27.57 0.82
C GLU A 268 -11.22 -26.25 0.09
N LYS A 269 -10.23 -26.25 -0.82
CA LYS A 269 -9.90 -25.07 -1.62
C LYS A 269 -11.07 -24.61 -2.48
N ARG A 270 -11.76 -25.53 -3.16
CA ARG A 270 -12.91 -25.19 -4.02
C ARG A 270 -14.09 -24.66 -3.22
N GLU A 271 -14.36 -25.24 -2.06
CA GLU A 271 -15.39 -24.75 -1.16
C GLU A 271 -15.11 -23.31 -0.69
N LYS A 272 -13.85 -23.02 -0.32
CA LYS A 272 -13.41 -21.66 0.03
C LYS A 272 -13.58 -20.67 -1.13
N GLN A 273 -13.25 -21.07 -2.35
CA GLN A 273 -13.45 -20.25 -3.54
C GLN A 273 -14.94 -19.93 -3.79
N PHE A 274 -15.82 -20.92 -3.63
CA PHE A 274 -17.26 -20.70 -3.76
C PHE A 274 -17.82 -19.83 -2.63
N ASN A 275 -17.32 -19.97 -1.40
CA ASN A 275 -17.69 -19.11 -0.29
C ASN A 275 -17.26 -17.65 -0.55
N LEU A 276 -16.09 -17.42 -1.14
CA LEU A 276 -15.65 -16.09 -1.53
C LEU A 276 -16.56 -15.48 -2.61
N ALA A 277 -16.96 -16.27 -3.61
CA ALA A 277 -17.93 -15.83 -4.62
C ALA A 277 -19.30 -15.52 -4.01
N TYR A 278 -19.76 -16.33 -3.05
CA TYR A 278 -20.99 -16.07 -2.29
C TYR A 278 -20.92 -14.77 -1.50
N LYS A 279 -19.82 -14.50 -0.78
CA LYS A 279 -19.59 -13.23 -0.09
C LYS A 279 -19.68 -12.04 -1.07
N LEU A 280 -19.04 -12.14 -2.22
CA LEU A 280 -19.05 -11.10 -3.25
C LEU A 280 -20.47 -10.80 -3.75
N ILE A 281 -21.24 -11.83 -4.12
CA ILE A 281 -22.57 -11.64 -4.72
C ILE A 281 -23.63 -11.32 -3.68
N CYS A 282 -23.72 -12.11 -2.61
CA CYS A 282 -24.83 -12.02 -1.67
C CYS A 282 -24.56 -11.01 -0.54
N LYS A 283 -23.31 -10.90 -0.04
CA LYS A 283 -22.99 -9.97 1.06
C LYS A 283 -22.60 -8.59 0.57
N ILE A 284 -21.71 -8.50 -0.42
CA ILE A 284 -21.21 -7.20 -0.92
C ILE A 284 -22.19 -6.59 -1.92
N ALA A 285 -22.53 -7.30 -3.00
CA ALA A 285 -23.50 -6.80 -3.97
C ALA A 285 -24.95 -6.86 -3.47
N GLN A 286 -25.20 -7.42 -2.28
CA GLN A 286 -26.52 -7.46 -1.63
C GLN A 286 -27.61 -8.10 -2.52
N VAL A 287 -27.24 -9.08 -3.34
CA VAL A 287 -28.16 -9.81 -4.20
C VAL A 287 -28.95 -10.81 -3.36
N ASP A 288 -30.29 -10.73 -3.41
CA ASP A 288 -31.16 -11.70 -2.75
C ASP A 288 -30.99 -13.09 -3.38
N ILE A 289 -30.91 -14.12 -2.54
CA ILE A 289 -30.88 -15.52 -2.96
C ILE A 289 -32.08 -15.86 -3.87
N LYS A 290 -33.25 -15.25 -3.64
CA LYS A 290 -34.43 -15.41 -4.51
C LYS A 290 -34.15 -14.96 -5.94
N ALA A 291 -33.43 -13.85 -6.13
CA ALA A 291 -33.04 -13.38 -7.46
C ALA A 291 -32.10 -14.38 -8.16
N LEU A 292 -31.23 -15.08 -7.41
CA LEU A 292 -30.40 -16.16 -7.96
C LEU A 292 -31.22 -17.41 -8.35
N VAL A 293 -32.26 -17.73 -7.57
CA VAL A 293 -33.22 -18.80 -7.91
C VAL A 293 -33.99 -18.43 -9.19
N ASP A 294 -34.48 -17.19 -9.28
CA ASP A 294 -35.18 -16.68 -10.44
C ASP A 294 -34.28 -16.64 -11.68
N LEU A 295 -33.01 -16.25 -11.52
CA LEU A 295 -32.00 -16.30 -12.58
C LEU A 295 -31.79 -17.73 -13.08
N ALA A 296 -31.58 -18.69 -12.18
CA ALA A 296 -31.40 -20.11 -12.55
C ALA A 296 -32.64 -20.66 -13.29
N LYS A 297 -33.84 -20.26 -12.87
CA LYS A 297 -35.10 -20.64 -13.53
C LYS A 297 -35.22 -19.97 -14.91
N ALA A 298 -34.92 -18.68 -15.00
CA ALA A 298 -35.00 -17.92 -16.24
C ALA A 298 -34.07 -18.46 -17.32
N ILE A 299 -32.84 -18.85 -16.97
CA ILE A 299 -31.91 -19.47 -17.92
C ILE A 299 -32.43 -20.82 -18.40
N LYS A 300 -32.92 -21.66 -17.47
CA LYS A 300 -33.50 -22.97 -17.80
C LYS A 300 -34.72 -22.87 -18.72
N ASP A 301 -35.58 -21.89 -18.47
CA ASP A 301 -36.83 -21.69 -19.22
C ASP A 301 -36.62 -20.85 -20.49
N GLY A 302 -35.39 -20.42 -20.80
CA GLY A 302 -35.05 -19.63 -21.99
C GLY A 302 -35.51 -18.17 -21.97
N MET A 303 -35.81 -17.61 -20.79
CA MET A 303 -36.28 -16.24 -20.59
C MET A 303 -35.13 -15.22 -20.63
N GLN A 304 -34.49 -15.08 -21.79
CA GLN A 304 -33.24 -14.30 -21.98
C GLN A 304 -33.35 -12.84 -21.51
N GLY A 305 -34.44 -12.15 -21.83
CA GLY A 305 -34.62 -10.74 -21.44
C GLY A 305 -34.68 -10.55 -19.91
N TYR A 306 -35.37 -11.44 -19.20
CA TYR A 306 -35.48 -11.38 -17.75
C TYR A 306 -34.15 -11.76 -17.07
N ALA A 307 -33.48 -12.80 -17.57
CA ALA A 307 -32.15 -13.19 -17.07
C ALA A 307 -31.12 -12.05 -17.25
N ASN A 308 -31.10 -11.40 -18.42
CA ASN A 308 -30.22 -10.25 -18.68
C ASN A 308 -30.54 -9.07 -17.76
N GLY A 309 -31.82 -8.80 -17.50
CA GLY A 309 -32.23 -7.75 -16.56
C GLY A 309 -31.73 -7.99 -15.13
N ILE A 310 -31.77 -9.25 -14.66
CA ILE A 310 -31.21 -9.62 -13.35
C ILE A 310 -29.69 -9.43 -13.35
N ILE A 311 -28.98 -9.90 -14.39
CA ILE A 311 -27.52 -9.77 -14.49
C ILE A 311 -27.08 -8.31 -14.53
N GLU A 312 -27.80 -7.45 -15.25
CA GLU A 312 -27.51 -6.01 -15.31
C GLU A 312 -27.66 -5.34 -13.93
N ASP A 313 -28.71 -5.69 -13.17
CA ASP A 313 -28.86 -5.21 -11.80
C ASP A 313 -27.76 -5.72 -10.88
N ILE A 314 -27.39 -7.01 -10.95
CA ILE A 314 -26.27 -7.57 -10.18
C ILE A 314 -24.97 -6.78 -10.48
N ASN A 315 -24.68 -6.53 -11.76
CA ASN A 315 -23.51 -5.77 -12.18
C ASN A 315 -23.52 -4.33 -11.65
N ARG A 316 -24.68 -3.67 -11.67
CA ARG A 316 -24.84 -2.33 -11.08
C ARG A 316 -24.58 -2.34 -9.58
N GLN A 317 -25.14 -3.29 -8.83
CA GLN A 317 -24.92 -3.40 -7.40
C GLN A 317 -23.45 -3.72 -7.06
N LEU A 318 -22.80 -4.60 -7.84
CA LEU A 318 -21.37 -4.88 -7.70
C LEU A 318 -20.54 -3.62 -7.89
N ALA A 319 -20.79 -2.82 -8.92
CA ALA A 319 -20.06 -1.59 -9.18
C ALA A 319 -20.19 -0.58 -8.02
N ILE A 320 -21.40 -0.41 -7.49
CA ILE A 320 -21.68 0.53 -6.40
C ILE A 320 -21.06 0.06 -5.08
N ASN A 321 -21.30 -1.19 -4.69
CA ASN A 321 -20.98 -1.68 -3.35
C ASN A 321 -19.54 -2.18 -3.22
N LEU A 322 -18.95 -2.71 -4.30
CA LEU A 322 -17.54 -3.10 -4.27
C LEU A 322 -16.65 -1.85 -4.33
N ASN A 323 -16.93 -0.90 -5.22
CA ASN A 323 -16.16 0.34 -5.36
C ASN A 323 -14.63 0.11 -5.42
N PHE A 324 -14.23 -0.95 -6.13
CA PHE A 324 -12.84 -1.44 -6.16
C PHE A 324 -11.80 -0.43 -6.68
N PRO A 325 -12.09 0.44 -7.68
CA PRO A 325 -11.12 1.42 -8.18
C PRO A 325 -10.52 2.36 -7.14
N ASN A 326 -11.22 2.59 -6.01
CA ASN A 326 -10.68 3.38 -4.89
C ASN A 326 -9.48 2.71 -4.21
N TYR A 327 -9.41 1.39 -4.26
CA TYR A 327 -8.45 0.61 -3.50
C TYR A 327 -7.39 -0.04 -4.37
N TRP A 328 -7.62 -0.17 -5.68
CA TRP A 328 -6.65 -0.68 -6.64
C TRP A 328 -6.11 0.42 -7.55
N VAL A 329 -4.94 0.97 -7.24
CA VAL A 329 -4.40 2.14 -7.96
C VAL A 329 -3.77 1.75 -9.31
N GLN A 330 -3.34 0.50 -9.46
CA GLN A 330 -2.68 0.01 -10.69
C GLN A 330 -3.59 0.10 -11.92
N ASP A 331 -4.90 -0.08 -11.75
CA ASP A 331 -5.88 0.01 -12.82
C ASP A 331 -7.19 0.59 -12.29
N ARG A 332 -7.32 1.91 -12.38
CA ARG A 332 -8.54 2.63 -11.96
C ARG A 332 -9.72 2.40 -12.90
N ASN A 333 -9.50 1.85 -14.10
CA ASN A 333 -10.57 1.49 -15.03
C ASN A 333 -11.08 0.06 -14.79
N PHE A 334 -10.52 -0.66 -13.82
CA PHE A 334 -10.94 -2.00 -13.49
C PHE A 334 -12.43 -2.05 -13.15
N CYS A 335 -13.17 -2.89 -13.87
CA CYS A 335 -14.55 -3.20 -13.58
C CYS A 335 -14.74 -4.72 -13.49
N LEU A 336 -15.18 -5.21 -12.34
CA LEU A 336 -15.60 -6.59 -12.16
C LEU A 336 -17.06 -6.74 -12.56
N LYS A 337 -17.33 -7.65 -13.49
CA LYS A 337 -18.68 -7.97 -13.97
C LYS A 337 -18.97 -9.45 -13.83
N VAL A 338 -20.24 -9.77 -13.90
CA VAL A 338 -20.77 -11.13 -14.01
C VAL A 338 -21.60 -11.30 -15.27
N MET A 339 -21.55 -12.51 -15.82
CA MET A 339 -22.38 -12.97 -16.92
C MET A 339 -23.02 -14.30 -16.56
N ALA A 340 -24.25 -14.53 -17.02
CA ALA A 340 -24.85 -15.87 -16.96
C ALA A 340 -24.38 -16.70 -18.16
N ARG A 341 -23.84 -17.91 -17.91
CA ARG A 341 -23.57 -18.91 -18.94
C ARG A 341 -24.05 -20.27 -18.48
N ASP A 342 -25.10 -20.78 -19.13
CA ASP A 342 -25.76 -22.05 -18.79
C ASP A 342 -26.16 -22.14 -17.31
N TYR A 343 -25.38 -22.87 -16.50
CA TYR A 343 -25.64 -23.05 -15.07
C TYR A 343 -24.76 -22.16 -14.18
N ASP A 344 -23.82 -21.42 -14.77
CA ASP A 344 -22.78 -20.69 -14.06
C ASP A 344 -22.99 -19.18 -14.12
N LEU A 345 -22.59 -18.54 -13.04
CA LEU A 345 -22.25 -17.14 -13.00
C LEU A 345 -20.74 -17.02 -13.28
N VAL A 346 -20.39 -16.39 -14.40
CA VAL A 346 -19.01 -16.23 -14.86
C VAL A 346 -18.52 -14.83 -14.52
N PHE A 347 -17.36 -14.75 -13.86
CA PHE A 347 -16.72 -13.48 -13.51
C PHE A 347 -15.83 -13.01 -14.67
N THR A 348 -16.07 -11.78 -15.12
CA THR A 348 -15.30 -11.13 -16.18
C THR A 348 -14.76 -9.79 -15.70
N ILE A 349 -13.66 -9.34 -16.32
CA ILE A 349 -13.02 -8.07 -16.03
C ILE A 349 -13.00 -7.24 -17.30
N THR A 350 -13.39 -5.97 -17.20
CA THR A 350 -13.21 -5.00 -18.28
C THR A 350 -11.99 -4.11 -18.00
N ASP A 351 -11.13 -3.91 -19.01
CA ASP A 351 -9.98 -2.97 -18.95
C ASP A 351 -10.32 -1.58 -19.51
N ARG A 352 -9.34 -0.66 -19.48
CA ARG A 352 -9.28 0.64 -20.16
C ARG A 352 -9.66 0.61 -21.64
N THR A 353 -9.47 -0.52 -22.34
CA THR A 353 -9.84 -0.66 -23.76
C THR A 353 -11.32 -0.99 -23.96
N GLY A 354 -12.07 -1.27 -22.88
CA GLY A 354 -13.43 -1.78 -22.95
C GLY A 354 -13.50 -3.28 -23.29
N THR A 355 -12.36 -3.95 -23.46
CA THR A 355 -12.31 -5.39 -23.75
C THR A 355 -12.58 -6.19 -22.49
N GLU A 356 -13.43 -7.21 -22.60
CA GLU A 356 -13.75 -8.13 -21.51
C GLU A 356 -12.83 -9.35 -21.54
N TYR A 357 -12.20 -9.62 -20.40
CA TYR A 357 -11.33 -10.75 -20.18
C TYR A 357 -11.93 -11.67 -19.13
N SER A 358 -11.61 -12.97 -19.22
CA SER A 358 -11.87 -13.89 -18.13
C SER A 358 -10.99 -13.55 -16.93
N PHE A 359 -11.50 -13.81 -15.73
CA PHE A 359 -10.79 -13.51 -14.49
C PHE A 359 -9.42 -14.21 -14.37
N ASN A 360 -9.23 -15.35 -15.05
CA ASN A 360 -7.97 -16.11 -15.05
C ASN A 360 -6.87 -15.51 -15.95
N GLU A 361 -7.23 -14.63 -16.89
CA GLU A 361 -6.27 -14.01 -17.84
C GLU A 361 -5.53 -12.80 -17.24
N ARG A 362 -5.84 -12.42 -16.00
CA ARG A 362 -5.22 -11.30 -15.29
C ARG A 362 -4.13 -11.73 -14.31
N SER A 363 -3.36 -10.74 -13.86
CA SER A 363 -2.25 -10.96 -12.93
C SER A 363 -2.73 -11.66 -11.66
N GLN A 364 -1.93 -12.63 -11.18
CA GLN A 364 -2.22 -13.32 -9.94
C GLN A 364 -2.39 -12.34 -8.78
N GLY A 365 -1.57 -11.27 -8.73
CA GLY A 365 -1.64 -10.24 -7.70
C GLY A 365 -3.00 -9.55 -7.59
N LEU A 366 -3.64 -9.21 -8.71
CA LEU A 366 -5.00 -8.64 -8.70
C LEU A 366 -6.02 -9.60 -8.09
N ARG A 367 -5.92 -10.89 -8.43
CA ARG A 367 -6.86 -11.92 -7.93
C ARG A 367 -6.76 -12.08 -6.42
N TYR A 368 -5.55 -12.11 -5.88
CA TYR A 368 -5.31 -12.21 -4.44
C TYR A 368 -5.68 -10.91 -3.72
N PHE A 369 -5.35 -9.74 -4.27
CA PHE A 369 -5.78 -8.46 -3.72
C PHE A 369 -7.31 -8.35 -3.63
N LEU A 370 -8.03 -8.70 -4.70
CA LEU A 370 -9.48 -8.71 -4.69
C LEU A 370 -10.04 -9.64 -3.60
N SER A 371 -9.37 -10.76 -3.34
CA SER A 371 -9.80 -11.70 -2.30
C SER A 371 -9.68 -11.09 -0.91
N TYR A 372 -8.58 -10.39 -0.60
CA TYR A 372 -8.48 -9.61 0.65
C TYR A 372 -9.57 -8.56 0.77
N TYR A 373 -9.82 -7.83 -0.31
CA TYR A 373 -10.78 -6.75 -0.31
C TYR A 373 -12.22 -7.26 -0.15
N ILE A 374 -12.57 -8.40 -0.76
CA ILE A 374 -13.85 -9.08 -0.56
C ILE A 374 -14.00 -9.53 0.90
N GLU A 375 -12.96 -10.13 1.47
CA GLU A 375 -12.96 -10.57 2.87
C GLU A 375 -13.14 -9.38 3.83
N TYR A 376 -12.46 -8.25 3.58
CA TYR A 376 -12.69 -7.01 4.32
C TYR A 376 -14.13 -6.52 4.20
N ARG A 377 -14.66 -6.36 2.98
CA ARG A 377 -16.00 -5.80 2.73
C ARG A 377 -17.14 -6.71 3.22
N SER A 378 -16.89 -8.01 3.34
CA SER A 378 -17.87 -8.99 3.82
C SER A 378 -17.71 -9.35 5.31
N HIS A 379 -16.68 -8.82 5.98
CA HIS A 379 -16.46 -9.00 7.41
C HIS A 379 -17.54 -8.26 8.21
N GLU A 380 -18.17 -8.97 9.13
CA GLU A 380 -19.21 -8.42 10.01
C GLU A 380 -18.66 -8.30 11.43
N SER A 381 -18.66 -7.09 11.99
CA SER A 381 -18.19 -6.85 13.35
C SER A 381 -19.06 -7.57 14.39
N TYR A 382 -18.43 -8.11 15.43
CA TYR A 382 -19.15 -8.64 16.59
C TYR A 382 -19.66 -7.49 17.48
N PRO A 383 -20.97 -7.38 17.75
CA PRO A 383 -21.54 -6.21 18.44
C PRO A 383 -20.93 -5.91 19.81
N ASN A 384 -20.47 -6.95 20.52
CA ASN A 384 -20.03 -6.85 21.92
C ASN A 384 -18.57 -7.26 22.11
N LYS A 385 -17.75 -7.28 21.03
CA LYS A 385 -16.39 -7.81 21.11
C LYS A 385 -15.46 -7.13 20.11
N THR A 386 -14.33 -6.60 20.58
CA THR A 386 -13.28 -6.12 19.70
C THR A 386 -12.49 -7.30 19.10
N GLU A 387 -11.81 -7.05 17.99
CA GLU A 387 -11.18 -8.09 17.18
C GLU A 387 -9.71 -7.77 16.92
N ILE A 388 -8.92 -8.82 16.68
CA ILE A 388 -7.51 -8.72 16.30
C ILE A 388 -7.32 -9.52 15.00
N LEU A 389 -7.00 -8.84 13.91
CA LEU A 389 -6.64 -9.44 12.64
C LEU A 389 -5.17 -9.86 12.65
N LEU A 390 -4.90 -11.14 12.40
CA LEU A 390 -3.55 -11.72 12.34
C LEU A 390 -3.25 -12.17 10.92
N MET A 391 -2.18 -11.66 10.33
CA MET A 391 -1.82 -11.96 8.93
C MET A 391 -0.38 -12.43 8.79
N ASP A 392 -0.21 -13.60 8.16
CA ASP A 392 1.09 -14.22 7.92
C ASP A 392 1.49 -14.04 6.45
N GLU A 393 2.54 -13.25 6.21
CA GLU A 393 3.11 -12.98 4.88
C GLU A 393 2.06 -12.71 3.79
N PRO A 394 1.17 -11.72 4.00
CA PRO A 394 0.07 -11.47 3.07
C PRO A 394 0.55 -10.93 1.70
N ASP A 395 1.83 -10.62 1.59
CA ASP A 395 2.52 -10.15 0.39
C ASP A 395 2.88 -11.23 -0.64
N ALA A 396 2.81 -12.52 -0.29
CA ALA A 396 3.38 -13.64 -1.06
C ALA A 396 3.02 -13.69 -2.57
N TYR A 397 1.85 -13.16 -2.96
CA TYR A 397 1.39 -13.16 -4.34
C TYR A 397 1.15 -11.75 -4.93
N LEU A 398 1.52 -10.70 -4.19
CA LEU A 398 1.24 -9.31 -4.55
C LEU A 398 2.47 -8.61 -5.13
N SER A 399 2.29 -7.79 -6.17
CA SER A 399 3.33 -6.87 -6.64
C SER A 399 3.59 -5.76 -5.61
N SER A 400 4.74 -5.07 -5.70
CA SER A 400 5.11 -3.97 -4.80
C SER A 400 4.01 -2.93 -4.63
N GLN A 401 3.39 -2.49 -5.73
CA GLN A 401 2.28 -1.55 -5.70
C GLN A 401 1.01 -2.15 -5.06
N ALA A 402 0.72 -3.44 -5.28
CA ALA A 402 -0.43 -4.11 -4.67
C ALA A 402 -0.27 -4.29 -3.15
N GLN A 403 0.98 -4.42 -2.68
CA GLN A 403 1.29 -4.45 -1.26
C GLN A 403 1.06 -3.08 -0.60
N GLN A 404 1.39 -1.99 -1.30
CA GLN A 404 1.04 -0.63 -0.85
C GLN A 404 -0.48 -0.40 -0.82
N ASP A 405 -1.20 -0.93 -1.81
CA ASP A 405 -2.66 -0.93 -1.81
C ASP A 405 -3.23 -1.73 -0.63
N LEU A 406 -2.56 -2.82 -0.22
CA LEU A 406 -2.97 -3.64 0.93
C LEU A 406 -2.82 -2.91 2.28
N LEU A 407 -1.80 -2.05 2.43
CA LEU A 407 -1.67 -1.20 3.64
C LEU A 407 -2.91 -0.35 3.86
N ARG A 408 -3.50 0.19 2.78
CA ARG A 408 -4.76 0.96 2.85
C ARG A 408 -5.92 0.11 3.35
N VAL A 409 -6.01 -1.16 2.95
CA VAL A 409 -7.03 -2.09 3.45
C VAL A 409 -6.84 -2.37 4.95
N PHE A 410 -5.60 -2.47 5.44
CA PHE A 410 -5.33 -2.61 6.88
C PHE A 410 -5.74 -1.35 7.67
N ASP A 411 -5.52 -0.15 7.11
CA ASP A 411 -6.02 1.09 7.73
C ASP A 411 -7.54 1.13 7.81
N LEU A 412 -8.27 0.57 6.83
CA LEU A 412 -9.74 0.49 6.90
C LEU A 412 -10.23 -0.41 8.03
N PHE A 413 -9.53 -1.50 8.34
CA PHE A 413 -9.82 -2.33 9.52
C PHE A 413 -9.53 -1.56 10.82
N ALA A 414 -8.37 -0.89 10.88
CA ALA A 414 -7.88 -0.26 12.11
C ALA A 414 -8.48 1.12 12.41
N SER A 415 -8.98 1.83 11.40
CA SER A 415 -9.58 3.16 11.51
C SER A 415 -10.82 3.27 10.61
N PRO A 416 -11.91 2.55 10.91
CA PRO A 416 -13.13 2.60 10.10
C PRO A 416 -13.74 4.00 10.13
N GLU A 417 -14.15 4.50 8.97
CA GLU A 417 -14.90 5.76 8.86
C GLU A 417 -16.30 5.64 9.47
N PRO A 418 -16.97 6.75 9.85
CA PRO A 418 -18.32 6.71 10.42
C PRO A 418 -19.38 6.04 9.52
N SER A 419 -19.16 6.01 8.21
CA SER A 419 -19.99 5.35 7.20
C SER A 419 -19.56 3.91 6.87
N SER A 420 -18.52 3.40 7.53
CA SER A 420 -18.00 2.04 7.32
C SER A 420 -19.00 0.98 7.81
N HIS A 421 -18.91 -0.23 7.23
CA HIS A 421 -19.67 -1.39 7.69
C HIS A 421 -19.13 -1.97 9.01
N LEU A 422 -17.92 -1.58 9.42
CA LEU A 422 -17.34 -1.97 10.70
C LEU A 422 -17.79 -1.02 11.82
N THR A 423 -18.32 -1.57 12.91
CA THR A 423 -18.80 -0.78 14.05
C THR A 423 -17.71 -0.43 15.06
N HIS A 424 -16.63 -1.21 15.07
CA HIS A 424 -15.52 -1.05 16.01
C HIS A 424 -14.18 -1.21 15.27
N PRO A 425 -13.14 -0.46 15.66
CA PRO A 425 -11.79 -0.67 15.16
C PRO A 425 -11.28 -2.09 15.41
N VAL A 426 -10.60 -2.66 14.42
CA VAL A 426 -9.92 -3.96 14.49
C VAL A 426 -8.42 -3.74 14.63
N GLN A 427 -7.80 -4.36 15.63
CA GLN A 427 -6.35 -4.29 15.77
C GLN A 427 -5.69 -5.20 14.73
N VAL A 428 -4.79 -4.69 13.90
CA VAL A 428 -4.12 -5.46 12.85
C VAL A 428 -2.69 -5.77 13.27
N VAL A 429 -2.32 -7.05 13.30
CA VAL A 429 -0.93 -7.49 13.50
C VAL A 429 -0.55 -8.39 12.34
N TYR A 430 0.45 -7.98 11.57
CA TYR A 430 0.91 -8.77 10.44
C TYR A 430 2.42 -8.91 10.43
N VAL A 431 2.89 -10.01 9.85
CA VAL A 431 4.31 -10.24 9.63
C VAL A 431 4.62 -10.17 8.15
N THR A 432 5.77 -9.62 7.79
CA THR A 432 6.21 -9.55 6.41
C THR A 432 7.73 -9.53 6.30
N HIS A 433 8.22 -9.97 5.15
CA HIS A 433 9.59 -9.79 4.69
C HIS A 433 9.73 -8.64 3.70
N SER A 434 8.61 -8.20 3.12
CA SER A 434 8.64 -7.25 2.04
C SER A 434 8.82 -5.82 2.56
N PRO A 435 9.78 -5.06 2.03
CA PRO A 435 9.90 -3.63 2.32
C PRO A 435 8.71 -2.81 1.78
N PHE A 436 7.93 -3.35 0.83
CA PHE A 436 6.77 -2.69 0.24
C PHE A 436 5.47 -2.92 1.02
N LEU A 437 5.46 -3.79 2.02
CA LEU A 437 4.35 -3.93 2.97
C LEU A 437 4.71 -3.33 4.33
N ILE A 438 5.64 -2.39 4.36
CA ILE A 438 5.98 -1.59 5.54
C ILE A 438 5.46 -0.17 5.31
N ASP A 439 4.67 0.31 6.26
CA ASP A 439 4.23 1.70 6.24
C ASP A 439 5.35 2.61 6.77
N LYS A 440 6.06 3.25 5.83
CA LYS A 440 7.20 4.13 6.12
C LYS A 440 6.80 5.43 6.79
N ASN A 441 5.52 5.83 6.69
CA ASN A 441 5.00 7.00 7.37
C ASN A 441 4.76 6.76 8.87
N HIS A 442 4.73 5.51 9.31
CA HIS A 442 4.37 5.11 10.66
C HIS A 442 5.41 4.17 11.28
N SER A 443 6.62 4.70 11.45
CA SER A 443 7.76 3.93 11.99
C SER A 443 7.53 3.35 13.39
N GLU A 444 6.68 3.99 14.20
CA GLU A 444 6.27 3.53 15.53
C GLU A 444 5.48 2.22 15.49
N ARG A 445 4.90 1.84 14.35
CA ARG A 445 4.15 0.58 14.17
C ARG A 445 5.04 -0.63 13.93
N ILE A 446 6.33 -0.41 13.68
CA ILE A 446 7.25 -1.47 13.24
C ILE A 446 7.91 -2.13 14.45
N ARG A 447 7.96 -3.47 14.46
CA ARG A 447 8.75 -4.28 15.40
C ARG A 447 9.68 -5.18 14.62
N VAL A 448 10.97 -5.13 14.95
CA VAL A 448 11.97 -5.98 14.32
C VAL A 448 12.26 -7.18 15.21
N LEU A 449 12.06 -8.38 14.68
CA LEU A 449 12.49 -9.63 15.28
C LEU A 449 13.81 -10.10 14.67
N GLN A 450 14.73 -10.49 15.53
CA GLN A 450 16.02 -11.04 15.14
C GLN A 450 16.22 -12.42 15.76
N LYS A 451 16.88 -13.32 15.01
CA LYS A 451 17.34 -14.60 15.54
C LYS A 451 18.63 -14.35 16.33
N GLY A 452 18.62 -14.70 17.62
CA GLY A 452 19.80 -14.72 18.46
C GLY A 452 20.73 -15.88 18.10
N ASN A 453 21.92 -15.89 18.68
CA ASN A 453 22.90 -16.94 18.46
C ASN A 453 22.59 -18.17 19.31
N GLU A 454 22.84 -19.36 18.76
CA GLU A 454 22.74 -20.65 19.48
C GLU A 454 21.43 -20.83 20.27
N ASP A 455 21.48 -20.71 21.60
CA ASP A 455 20.38 -20.94 22.53
C ASP A 455 19.62 -19.66 22.95
N GLU A 456 20.03 -18.49 22.45
CA GLU A 456 19.38 -17.20 22.75
C GLU A 456 17.93 -17.13 22.22
N GLY A 457 17.62 -17.85 21.13
CA GLY A 457 16.31 -17.82 20.49
C GLY A 457 15.97 -16.48 19.83
N THR A 458 14.68 -16.20 19.63
CA THR A 458 14.19 -14.94 19.03
C THR A 458 14.32 -13.75 19.99
N ARG A 459 14.73 -12.58 19.48
CA ARG A 459 14.77 -11.30 20.23
C ARG A 459 14.05 -10.16 19.52
N VAL A 460 13.58 -9.18 20.28
CA VAL A 460 12.96 -7.94 19.78
C VAL A 460 13.98 -6.80 19.85
N VAL A 461 14.14 -6.07 18.75
CA VAL A 461 15.03 -4.88 18.71
C VAL A 461 14.27 -3.66 19.24
N LYS A 462 14.74 -3.07 20.35
CA LYS A 462 14.03 -1.99 21.06
C LYS A 462 14.21 -0.60 20.43
N ASP A 463 15.38 -0.30 19.85
CA ASP A 463 15.71 1.06 19.38
C ASP A 463 15.44 1.28 17.88
N PHE A 464 14.51 0.51 17.30
CA PHE A 464 14.25 0.59 15.87
C PHE A 464 13.65 1.94 15.44
N ALA A 465 12.66 2.46 16.20
CA ALA A 465 11.99 3.72 15.88
C ALA A 465 12.93 4.95 16.01
N GLN A 466 13.96 4.86 16.85
CA GLN A 466 14.95 5.92 17.05
C GLN A 466 16.07 5.86 15.99
N ASN A 467 16.55 4.67 15.63
CA ASN A 467 17.64 4.46 14.67
C ASN A 467 17.16 4.28 13.22
N ARG A 468 16.12 5.04 12.83
CA ARG A 468 15.34 4.94 11.58
C ARG A 468 16.13 4.30 10.42
N TYR A 469 15.66 3.12 10.00
CA TYR A 469 16.04 2.35 8.80
C TYR A 469 17.33 1.52 8.83
N GLU A 470 18.33 1.79 9.67
CA GLU A 470 19.57 1.01 9.64
C GLU A 470 19.38 -0.46 10.09
N PRO A 471 18.58 -0.76 11.14
CA PRO A 471 18.28 -2.14 11.50
C PRO A 471 17.36 -2.84 10.48
N LEU A 472 16.50 -2.11 9.75
CA LEU A 472 15.71 -2.66 8.63
C LEU A 472 16.63 -3.02 7.47
N ARG A 473 17.53 -2.12 7.06
CA ARG A 473 18.48 -2.35 5.97
C ARG A 473 19.41 -3.54 6.26
N SER A 474 19.93 -3.64 7.48
CA SER A 474 20.78 -4.77 7.87
C SER A 474 20.01 -6.08 8.03
N SER A 475 18.71 -6.05 8.33
CA SER A 475 17.87 -7.25 8.46
C SER A 475 17.16 -7.70 7.17
N ILE A 476 16.97 -6.79 6.21
CA ILE A 476 16.33 -7.06 4.89
C ILE A 476 17.37 -7.19 3.77
N GLY A 477 18.58 -6.62 3.93
CA GLY A 477 19.71 -6.75 3.00
C GLY A 477 20.29 -5.38 2.59
N PRO A 478 21.62 -5.27 2.37
CA PRO A 478 22.25 -4.06 1.83
C PRO A 478 21.96 -4.01 0.32
N HIS A 479 21.60 -2.89 -0.30
CA HIS A 479 22.57 -1.97 -0.94
C HIS A 479 21.99 -0.55 -1.17
N ILE A 480 22.80 0.48 -0.92
CA ILE A 480 22.52 1.91 -1.22
C ILE A 480 22.26 2.14 -2.72
N GLY A 481 22.85 1.31 -3.59
CA GLY A 481 22.58 1.30 -5.02
C GLY A 481 21.20 0.75 -5.41
N GLU A 482 20.60 -0.12 -4.59
CA GLU A 482 19.29 -0.72 -4.89
C GLU A 482 18.13 0.22 -4.54
N THR A 483 18.28 1.12 -3.55
CA THR A 483 17.23 2.08 -3.19
C THR A 483 16.84 3.02 -4.33
N VAL A 484 17.76 3.31 -5.25
CA VAL A 484 17.49 4.07 -6.49
C VAL A 484 16.53 3.33 -7.41
N PHE A 485 16.50 2.01 -7.35
CA PHE A 485 15.64 1.17 -8.19
C PHE A 485 14.36 0.74 -7.44
N ILE A 486 14.14 1.24 -6.22
CA ILE A 486 13.03 0.86 -5.34
C ILE A 486 12.17 2.10 -5.05
N GLY A 487 11.04 2.24 -5.75
CA GLY A 487 10.06 3.28 -5.45
C GLY A 487 9.21 3.72 -6.65
N ASN A 488 8.07 4.34 -6.38
CA ASN A 488 7.22 4.94 -7.43
C ASN A 488 7.76 6.31 -7.88
N CYS A 489 8.44 7.02 -6.98
CA CYS A 489 9.16 8.26 -7.26
C CYS A 489 10.37 8.38 -6.33
N ASN A 490 11.52 8.76 -6.87
CA ASN A 490 12.73 9.03 -6.09
C ASN A 490 12.93 10.53 -5.90
N LEU A 491 13.08 10.95 -4.65
CA LEU A 491 13.57 12.27 -4.27
C LEU A 491 15.06 12.17 -3.97
N MET A 492 15.90 12.66 -4.89
CA MET A 492 17.34 12.73 -4.69
C MET A 492 17.65 13.92 -3.78
N VAL A 493 18.37 13.66 -2.68
CA VAL A 493 18.86 14.66 -1.73
C VAL A 493 20.37 14.56 -1.60
N GLU A 494 21.00 15.59 -1.05
CA GLU A 494 22.46 15.65 -0.97
C GLU A 494 23.00 14.72 0.09
N GLY A 495 22.40 14.68 1.27
CA GLY A 495 22.94 13.90 2.40
C GLY A 495 21.91 13.19 3.27
N ILE A 496 22.44 12.34 4.16
CA ILE A 496 21.66 11.63 5.19
C ILE A 496 20.93 12.59 6.16
N GLY A 497 21.48 13.78 6.41
CA GLY A 497 20.85 14.82 7.24
C GLY A 497 19.50 15.24 6.66
N ASP A 498 19.48 15.59 5.38
CA ASP A 498 18.29 15.98 4.62
C ASP A 498 17.26 14.86 4.64
N GLN A 499 17.70 13.60 4.42
CA GLN A 499 16.83 12.44 4.49
C GLN A 499 16.15 12.31 5.86
N ILE A 500 16.90 12.51 6.95
CA ILE A 500 16.37 12.45 8.32
C ILE A 500 15.38 13.59 8.58
N LEU A 501 15.70 14.82 8.17
CA LEU A 501 14.85 15.99 8.36
C LEU A 501 13.54 15.87 7.58
N ILE A 502 13.60 15.55 6.28
CA ILE A 502 12.43 15.41 5.41
C ILE A 502 11.52 14.27 5.90
N ALA A 503 12.08 13.08 6.15
CA ALA A 503 11.29 11.95 6.64
C ALA A 503 10.73 12.22 8.05
N GLY A 504 11.52 12.88 8.90
CA GLY A 504 11.15 13.31 10.25
C GLY A 504 9.98 14.28 10.25
N ALA A 505 10.09 15.37 9.52
CA ALA A 505 9.07 16.40 9.38
C ALA A 505 7.79 15.86 8.73
N ALA A 506 7.91 15.02 7.69
CA ALA A 506 6.75 14.39 7.06
C ALA A 506 5.97 13.50 8.04
N THR A 507 6.68 12.68 8.82
CA THR A 507 6.08 11.84 9.87
C THR A 507 5.42 12.70 10.95
N TYR A 508 6.12 13.74 11.40
CA TYR A 508 5.65 14.67 12.43
C TYR A 508 4.35 15.37 12.02
N LEU A 509 4.34 16.03 10.85
CA LEU A 509 3.17 16.76 10.36
C LEU A 509 1.97 15.85 10.14
N ARG A 510 2.20 14.62 9.64
CA ARG A 510 1.13 13.63 9.48
C ARG A 510 0.54 13.20 10.82
N ALA A 511 1.38 12.97 11.83
CA ALA A 511 0.92 12.67 13.19
C ALA A 511 0.08 13.81 13.80
N SER A 512 0.39 15.06 13.42
CA SER A 512 -0.38 16.26 13.79
C SER A 512 -1.67 16.48 12.98
N GLY A 513 -2.03 15.57 12.06
CA GLY A 513 -3.27 15.63 11.29
C GLY A 513 -3.25 16.61 10.10
N VAL A 514 -2.06 17.01 9.64
CA VAL A 514 -1.90 17.88 8.47
C VAL A 514 -2.30 17.14 7.19
N SER A 515 -2.85 17.85 6.20
CA SER A 515 -3.29 17.29 4.92
C SER A 515 -2.16 16.54 4.20
N SER A 516 -2.51 15.48 3.46
CA SER A 516 -1.57 14.74 2.60
C SER A 516 -0.93 15.62 1.51
N LEU A 517 -1.55 16.76 1.15
CA LEU A 517 -1.00 17.72 0.18
C LEU A 517 0.10 18.60 0.77
N GLU A 518 0.09 18.78 2.08
CA GLU A 518 1.06 19.60 2.84
C GLU A 518 2.02 18.73 3.66
N THR A 519 2.00 17.42 3.44
CA THR A 519 2.94 16.44 3.97
C THR A 519 3.53 15.62 2.83
N LEU A 520 4.53 14.79 3.12
CA LEU A 520 5.11 13.91 2.14
C LEU A 520 4.69 12.46 2.42
N ASP A 521 4.25 11.72 1.41
CA ASP A 521 3.95 10.30 1.55
C ASP A 521 5.19 9.44 1.29
N LEU A 522 5.82 8.98 2.38
CA LEU A 522 7.03 8.16 2.36
C LEU A 522 6.81 6.76 1.76
N ASN A 523 5.56 6.35 1.55
CA ASN A 523 5.22 5.13 0.82
C ASN A 523 5.25 5.33 -0.71
N GLN A 524 4.98 6.53 -1.18
CA GLN A 524 5.01 6.90 -2.61
C GLN A 524 6.37 7.43 -3.05
N ILE A 525 7.10 8.07 -2.14
CA ILE A 525 8.41 8.65 -2.41
C ILE A 525 9.53 7.94 -1.66
N THR A 526 10.58 7.58 -2.37
CA THR A 526 11.83 7.10 -1.78
C THR A 526 12.81 8.27 -1.73
N ILE A 527 13.20 8.67 -0.51
CA ILE A 527 14.23 9.70 -0.31
C ILE A 527 15.59 9.02 -0.43
N VAL A 528 16.40 9.45 -1.40
CA VAL A 528 17.69 8.86 -1.74
C VAL A 528 18.80 9.81 -1.34
N ASP A 529 19.55 9.43 -0.31
CA ASP A 529 20.84 10.04 0.02
C ASP A 529 21.86 9.74 -1.09
N SER A 530 22.39 10.79 -1.71
CA SER A 530 23.33 10.68 -2.82
C SER A 530 24.80 10.76 -2.38
N GLY A 531 25.10 11.06 -1.11
CA GLY A 531 26.47 11.24 -0.62
C GLY A 531 27.14 12.54 -1.10
N GLY A 532 26.33 13.56 -1.39
CA GLY A 532 26.70 14.93 -1.75
C GLY A 532 26.13 15.40 -3.09
N ALA A 533 25.98 16.72 -3.27
CA ALA A 533 25.46 17.33 -4.51
C ALA A 533 26.17 16.84 -5.78
N THR A 534 27.49 16.64 -5.72
CA THR A 534 28.32 16.20 -6.86
C THR A 534 27.95 14.82 -7.40
N GLN A 535 27.35 13.95 -6.58
CA GLN A 535 26.97 12.59 -6.99
C GLN A 535 25.54 12.50 -7.53
N ILE A 536 24.68 13.49 -7.24
CA ILE A 536 23.28 13.52 -7.68
C ILE A 536 23.14 13.31 -9.21
N PRO A 537 23.90 13.98 -10.10
CA PRO A 537 23.78 13.76 -11.54
C PRO A 537 24.01 12.31 -11.96
N TYR A 538 24.97 11.62 -11.32
CA TYR A 538 25.24 10.21 -11.58
C TYR A 538 24.09 9.31 -11.08
N MET A 539 23.55 9.59 -9.89
CA MET A 539 22.41 8.86 -9.33
C MET A 539 21.14 9.02 -10.19
N VAL A 540 20.86 10.25 -10.67
CA VAL A 540 19.77 10.52 -11.62
C VAL A 540 20.00 9.77 -12.93
N TYR A 541 21.23 9.76 -13.46
CA TYR A 541 21.56 8.98 -14.66
C TYR A 541 21.27 7.47 -14.48
N LEU A 542 21.60 6.90 -13.31
CA LEU A 542 21.28 5.51 -13.00
C LEU A 542 19.77 5.26 -12.90
N ALA A 543 19.04 6.11 -12.20
CA ALA A 543 17.59 6.00 -12.04
C ALA A 543 16.83 6.11 -13.39
N CYS A 544 17.32 6.98 -14.27
CA CYS A 544 16.76 7.19 -15.61
C CYS A 544 17.24 6.15 -16.66
N GLY A 545 18.12 5.20 -16.30
CA GLY A 545 18.83 4.31 -17.23
C GLY A 545 18.57 2.80 -17.07
N ARG A 546 18.56 2.08 -18.21
CA ARG A 546 18.59 0.61 -18.43
C ARG A 546 17.34 -0.27 -18.19
N HIS A 547 16.16 0.27 -17.91
CA HIS A 547 14.93 -0.55 -17.83
C HIS A 547 13.77 -0.04 -18.70
N VAL A 548 12.87 -0.95 -19.05
CA VAL A 548 11.62 -0.70 -19.81
C VAL A 548 10.65 0.18 -19.00
N GLU A 549 10.78 0.20 -17.68
CA GLU A 549 10.01 1.03 -16.77
C GLU A 549 10.92 2.15 -16.23
N GLN A 550 10.68 3.38 -16.67
CA GLN A 550 11.35 4.56 -16.11
C GLN A 550 10.74 4.87 -14.73
N ILE A 551 11.58 5.12 -13.73
CA ILE A 551 11.15 5.57 -12.40
C ILE A 551 11.01 7.10 -12.42
N ALA A 552 9.99 7.66 -11.78
CA ALA A 552 9.86 9.11 -11.65
C ALA A 552 10.96 9.66 -10.73
N VAL A 553 11.69 10.69 -11.17
CA VAL A 553 12.80 11.29 -10.40
C VAL A 553 12.57 12.78 -10.21
N ILE A 554 12.73 13.25 -8.98
CA ILE A 554 12.81 14.65 -8.60
C ILE A 554 14.06 14.90 -7.75
N VAL A 555 14.57 16.12 -7.74
CA VAL A 555 15.82 16.49 -7.06
C VAL A 555 15.59 17.70 -6.16
N LEU A 556 16.07 17.64 -4.93
CA LEU A 556 16.19 18.77 -4.01
C LEU A 556 17.68 19.06 -3.78
N LEU A 557 18.07 20.32 -3.91
CA LEU A 557 19.44 20.79 -3.76
C LEU A 557 19.51 21.96 -2.77
N ASP A 558 20.63 22.02 -2.06
CA ASP A 558 21.02 23.19 -1.32
C ASP A 558 21.37 24.32 -2.31
N SER A 559 21.31 25.56 -1.84
CA SER A 559 21.56 26.75 -2.66
C SER A 559 23.01 27.23 -2.56
N ASP A 560 23.94 26.31 -2.39
CA ASP A 560 25.37 26.57 -2.31
C ASP A 560 26.05 26.41 -3.70
N GLN A 561 27.38 26.49 -3.75
CA GLN A 561 28.10 26.33 -5.01
C GLN A 561 27.97 24.90 -5.57
N SER A 562 27.96 23.89 -4.70
CA SER A 562 27.88 22.49 -5.09
C SER A 562 26.52 22.15 -5.72
N GLY A 563 25.42 22.59 -5.10
CA GLY A 563 24.06 22.46 -5.61
C GLY A 563 23.87 23.21 -6.93
N ASN A 564 24.41 24.42 -7.05
CA ASN A 564 24.38 25.17 -8.32
C ASN A 564 25.09 24.44 -9.46
N ASP A 565 26.24 23.82 -9.18
CA ASP A 565 26.98 23.06 -10.19
C ASP A 565 26.30 21.72 -10.52
N ALA A 566 25.69 21.05 -9.53
CA ALA A 566 24.86 19.87 -9.75
C ALA A 566 23.65 20.18 -10.65
N LYS A 567 22.93 21.28 -10.39
CA LYS A 567 21.81 21.75 -11.24
C LYS A 567 22.26 22.00 -12.68
N LYS A 568 23.40 22.66 -12.89
CA LYS A 568 23.96 22.86 -14.24
C LYS A 568 24.27 21.55 -14.94
N GLN A 569 24.80 20.54 -14.23
CA GLN A 569 25.09 19.22 -14.82
C GLN A 569 23.81 18.45 -15.17
N LEU A 570 22.78 18.52 -14.33
CA LEU A 570 21.47 17.90 -14.58
C LEU A 570 20.78 18.48 -15.82
N LEU A 571 20.87 19.80 -16.01
CA LEU A 571 20.37 20.52 -17.18
C LEU A 571 21.32 20.41 -18.39
N GLY A 572 22.56 20.01 -18.16
CA GLY A 572 23.61 19.87 -19.17
C GLY A 572 23.43 18.67 -20.09
N LYS A 573 24.13 18.68 -21.23
CA LYS A 573 24.04 17.64 -22.27
C LYS A 573 24.91 16.40 -21.93
N GLY A 574 24.71 15.81 -20.75
CA GLY A 574 25.55 14.72 -20.21
C GLY A 574 25.13 13.28 -20.53
N GLY A 575 23.90 13.06 -21.03
CA GLY A 575 23.38 11.72 -21.33
C GLY A 575 23.82 11.13 -22.69
N GLN A 576 23.55 9.84 -22.91
CA GLN A 576 23.95 9.03 -24.09
C GLN A 576 23.47 9.56 -25.47
N HIS A 577 22.74 10.68 -25.52
CA HIS A 577 22.26 11.34 -26.73
C HIS A 577 22.28 12.88 -26.67
N ARG A 578 23.15 13.51 -25.85
CA ARG A 578 23.22 14.98 -25.67
C ARG A 578 21.91 15.65 -25.22
N ARG A 579 21.07 14.92 -24.50
CA ARG A 579 19.83 15.43 -23.87
C ARG A 579 20.08 15.75 -22.40
N PRO A 580 19.35 16.72 -21.80
CA PRO A 580 19.39 16.96 -20.36
C PRO A 580 18.99 15.69 -19.60
N LEU A 581 19.65 15.44 -18.46
CA LEU A 581 19.34 14.29 -17.60
C LEU A 581 17.97 14.44 -16.94
N LEU A 582 17.60 15.68 -16.61
CA LEU A 582 16.31 16.01 -16.00
C LEU A 582 15.81 17.37 -16.48
N LYS A 583 14.49 17.56 -16.56
CA LYS A 583 13.89 18.87 -16.89
C LYS A 583 13.95 19.78 -15.66
N GLU A 584 14.11 21.09 -15.89
CA GLU A 584 14.22 22.09 -14.82
C GLU A 584 13.08 22.04 -13.80
N LYS A 585 11.84 21.81 -14.25
CA LYS A 585 10.67 21.68 -13.35
C LYS A 585 10.73 20.53 -12.33
N PHE A 586 11.68 19.61 -12.45
CA PHE A 586 11.90 18.50 -11.51
C PHE A 586 13.15 18.69 -10.64
N ILE A 587 13.76 19.87 -10.69
CA ILE A 587 14.89 20.28 -9.86
C ILE A 587 14.42 21.46 -9.00
N LEU A 588 14.51 21.32 -7.68
CA LEU A 588 14.19 22.37 -6.72
C LEU A 588 15.46 22.76 -5.95
N GLN A 589 15.76 24.06 -5.91
CA GLN A 589 16.73 24.60 -4.96
C GLN A 589 15.99 25.28 -3.82
N LEU A 590 16.49 25.19 -2.59
CA LEU A 590 15.82 25.79 -1.42
C LEU A 590 15.60 27.31 -1.57
N ALA A 591 16.52 28.03 -2.22
CA ALA A 591 16.39 29.45 -2.49
C ALA A 591 15.23 29.81 -3.42
N ASP A 592 14.69 28.85 -4.20
CA ASP A 592 13.49 29.06 -5.02
C ASP A 592 12.24 29.32 -4.15
N LEU A 593 12.29 28.97 -2.86
CA LEU A 593 11.19 29.12 -1.89
C LEU A 593 11.50 30.15 -0.78
N LYS A 594 12.63 30.85 -0.86
CA LYS A 594 13.12 31.76 0.20
C LYS A 594 12.09 32.80 0.67
N GLU A 595 11.28 33.33 -0.23
CA GLU A 595 10.30 34.39 0.06
C GLU A 595 9.05 33.86 0.77
N GLN A 596 8.83 32.55 0.73
CA GLN A 596 7.69 31.89 1.37
C GLN A 596 8.04 31.35 2.75
N PHE A 597 9.33 31.12 3.02
CA PHE A 597 9.83 30.63 4.30
C PHE A 597 9.89 31.74 5.36
N CYS A 598 9.56 31.36 6.59
CA CYS A 598 9.84 32.14 7.79
C CYS A 598 11.32 31.92 8.15
N LEU A 599 12.20 32.72 7.54
CA LEU A 599 13.64 32.72 7.78
C LEU A 599 14.04 33.80 8.80
N LEU A 600 15.18 33.63 9.46
CA LEU A 600 15.79 34.66 10.30
C LEU A 600 16.09 35.91 9.44
N THR A 601 15.67 37.09 9.90
CA THR A 601 15.69 38.37 9.15
C THR A 601 17.08 38.82 8.67
N ASP A 602 18.15 38.32 9.26
CA ASP A 602 19.53 38.64 8.88
C ASP A 602 20.20 37.59 7.98
N ASN A 603 19.48 36.52 7.62
CA ASN A 603 19.99 35.36 6.88
C ASN A 603 19.79 35.45 5.35
N ILE A 604 19.80 36.67 4.78
CA ILE A 604 19.75 36.86 3.32
C ILE A 604 21.14 36.58 2.71
N THR A 605 21.67 35.39 2.95
CA THR A 605 22.77 34.82 2.17
C THR A 605 22.20 34.21 0.89
N ALA A 606 23.00 34.23 -0.18
CA ALA A 606 22.66 33.47 -1.40
C ALA A 606 22.69 31.95 -1.17
N LYS A 607 23.29 31.50 -0.05
CA LYS A 607 23.42 30.11 0.38
C LYS A 607 22.33 29.80 1.40
N ILE A 608 21.53 28.78 1.12
CA ILE A 608 20.48 28.25 1.99
C ILE A 608 20.59 26.73 1.93
N GLU A 609 20.86 26.11 3.07
CA GLU A 609 20.79 24.66 3.29
C GLU A 609 19.48 24.28 3.99
N ILE A 610 19.15 22.99 4.04
CA ILE A 610 17.91 22.52 4.66
C ILE A 610 17.84 22.80 6.18
N GLU A 611 18.98 22.92 6.85
CA GLU A 611 19.03 23.32 8.26
C GLU A 611 18.66 24.80 8.46
N ASP A 612 18.85 25.65 7.45
CA ASP A 612 18.62 27.10 7.55
C ASP A 612 17.13 27.49 7.53
N ILE A 613 16.25 26.57 7.11
CA ILE A 613 14.79 26.77 7.18
C ILE A 613 14.21 26.43 8.56
N ILE A 614 15.06 26.12 9.54
CA ILE A 614 14.69 25.71 10.89
C ILE A 614 15.02 26.83 11.87
N SER A 615 14.08 27.16 12.75
CA SER A 615 14.27 28.25 13.71
C SER A 615 15.39 27.95 14.72
N LEU A 616 16.17 28.98 15.04
CA LEU A 616 17.34 28.90 15.92
C LEU A 616 17.07 28.25 17.30
N PRO A 617 15.93 28.49 18.00
CA PRO A 617 15.66 27.85 19.28
C PRO A 617 15.68 26.32 19.21
N ILE A 618 15.11 25.75 18.13
CA ILE A 618 15.11 24.30 17.88
C ILE A 618 16.54 23.81 17.64
N CYS A 619 17.31 24.52 16.82
CA CYS A 619 18.70 24.19 16.50
C CYS A 619 19.59 24.18 17.76
N ILE A 620 19.42 25.14 18.66
CA ILE A 620 20.19 25.22 19.92
C ILE A 620 19.85 24.03 20.82
N GLN A 621 18.56 23.77 21.05
CA GLN A 621 18.16 22.64 21.90
C GLN A 621 18.57 21.29 21.30
N ALA A 622 18.49 21.14 19.98
CA ALA A 622 18.96 19.93 19.30
C ALA A 622 20.47 19.71 19.49
N THR A 623 21.25 20.79 19.42
CA THR A 623 22.70 20.75 19.68
C THR A 623 22.98 20.36 21.12
N LYS A 624 22.26 20.94 22.10
CA LYS A 624 22.41 20.59 23.52
C LYS A 624 22.14 19.11 23.78
N LEU A 625 21.03 18.59 23.27
CA LEU A 625 20.68 17.16 23.40
C LEU A 625 21.72 16.25 22.75
N TYR A 626 22.22 16.61 21.56
CA TYR A 626 23.27 15.84 20.89
C TYR A 626 24.55 15.76 21.73
N LEU A 627 25.04 16.89 22.26
CA LEU A 627 26.26 16.94 23.07
C LEU A 627 26.09 16.20 24.40
N GLN A 628 24.92 16.28 25.03
CA GLN A 628 24.60 15.51 26.24
C GLN A 628 24.61 14.00 25.98
N GLU A 629 24.02 13.55 24.88
CA GLU A 629 23.86 12.12 24.60
C GLU A 629 25.16 11.48 24.11
N PHE A 630 25.84 12.11 23.15
CA PHE A 630 27.00 11.52 22.48
C PHE A 630 28.32 11.84 23.15
N LEU A 631 28.46 13.05 23.70
CA LEU A 631 29.69 13.49 24.37
C LEU A 631 29.57 13.49 25.90
N GLN A 632 28.40 13.13 26.46
CA GLN A 632 28.15 13.04 27.90
C GLN A 632 28.48 14.35 28.65
N VAL A 633 28.28 15.49 27.98
CA VAL A 633 28.53 16.81 28.55
C VAL A 633 27.38 17.19 29.49
N ASP A 634 27.70 17.67 30.69
CA ASP A 634 26.70 18.11 31.66
C ASP A 634 25.92 19.34 31.16
N GLU A 635 24.63 19.41 31.48
CA GLU A 635 23.73 20.49 31.04
C GLU A 635 24.23 21.88 31.49
N THR A 636 24.80 21.97 32.68
CA THR A 636 25.37 23.22 33.22
C THR A 636 26.55 23.74 32.39
N GLU A 637 27.25 22.87 31.68
CA GLU A 637 28.37 23.25 30.83
C GLU A 637 27.95 23.79 29.47
N LEU A 638 26.67 23.66 29.10
CA LEU A 638 26.10 24.07 27.81
C LEU A 638 25.29 25.36 27.91
N LEU A 639 25.28 26.01 29.08
CA LEU A 639 24.60 27.28 29.33
C LEU A 639 25.12 28.44 28.46
N PHE A 640 26.35 28.33 27.93
CA PHE A 640 26.94 29.34 27.04
C PHE A 640 26.25 29.43 25.66
N MET A 641 25.56 28.37 25.21
CA MET A 641 24.85 28.38 23.94
C MET A 641 23.52 29.12 24.07
N THR A 642 23.57 30.42 23.80
CA THR A 642 22.43 31.34 23.75
C THR A 642 22.13 31.77 22.31
N GLU A 643 20.90 32.21 22.06
CA GLU A 643 20.47 32.72 20.75
C GLU A 643 21.28 33.93 20.30
N ASP A 644 21.57 34.87 21.22
CA ASP A 644 22.38 36.06 20.92
C ASP A 644 23.78 35.71 20.41
N LEU A 645 24.43 34.73 21.04
CA LEU A 645 25.80 34.32 20.68
C LEU A 645 25.84 33.75 19.26
N ILE A 646 24.93 32.85 18.94
CA ILE A 646 24.89 32.21 17.61
C ILE A 646 24.40 33.21 16.56
N SER A 647 23.39 34.03 16.86
CA SER A 647 22.90 35.07 15.94
C SER A 647 23.99 36.06 15.56
N SER A 648 24.89 36.41 16.47
CA SER A 648 26.03 37.29 16.17
C SER A 648 27.02 36.71 15.15
N LYS A 649 27.06 35.38 15.02
CA LYS A 649 27.94 34.64 14.10
C LYS A 649 27.25 34.20 12.82
N ILE A 650 25.93 34.27 12.71
CA ILE A 650 25.20 33.80 11.51
C ILE A 650 25.50 34.65 10.26
N ALA A 651 25.95 35.90 10.42
CA ALA A 651 26.16 36.83 9.29
C ALA A 651 27.11 36.27 8.20
N GLY A 652 26.52 35.78 7.10
CA GLY A 652 27.26 35.31 5.92
C GLY A 652 27.53 33.80 5.88
N GLN A 653 27.06 33.02 6.85
CA GLN A 653 27.25 31.56 6.92
C GLN A 653 25.96 30.82 7.31
N THR A 654 25.96 29.49 7.18
CA THR A 654 24.81 28.66 7.53
C THR A 654 24.65 28.55 9.05
N ILE A 655 23.46 28.18 9.53
CA ILE A 655 23.20 27.97 10.96
C ILE A 655 24.14 26.90 11.53
N LEU A 656 24.38 25.81 10.78
CA LEU A 656 25.26 24.74 11.23
C LEU A 656 26.71 25.20 11.32
N ASP A 657 27.20 25.97 10.33
CA ASP A 657 28.54 26.56 10.37
C ASP A 657 28.72 27.49 11.57
N ALA A 658 27.72 28.34 11.86
CA ALA A 658 27.73 29.23 13.02
C ALA A 658 27.74 28.47 14.36
N ILE A 659 27.00 27.35 14.45
CA ILE A 659 27.03 26.46 15.61
C ILE A 659 28.41 25.81 15.74
N GLU A 660 28.97 25.25 14.67
CA GLU A 660 30.31 24.67 14.70
C GLU A 660 31.38 25.67 15.10
N GLU A 661 31.32 26.90 14.60
CA GLU A 661 32.23 27.97 14.99
C GLU A 661 32.10 28.29 16.48
N THR A 662 30.88 28.36 17.00
CA THR A 662 30.62 28.57 18.43
C THR A 662 31.17 27.43 19.29
N LEU A 663 31.11 26.18 18.82
CA LEU A 663 31.70 25.03 19.51
C LEU A 663 33.23 25.07 19.47
N LYS A 664 33.82 25.53 18.35
CA LYS A 664 35.28 25.67 18.18
C LYS A 664 35.90 26.72 19.09
N ASP A 665 35.13 27.71 19.58
CA ASP A 665 35.58 28.68 20.59
C ASP A 665 35.94 28.03 21.94
N PHE A 666 35.52 26.77 22.16
CA PHE A 666 35.81 25.99 23.37
C PHE A 666 36.65 24.74 23.04
N PRO A 667 37.89 24.90 22.54
CA PRO A 667 38.70 23.79 22.01
C PRO A 667 39.10 22.78 23.09
N GLU A 668 39.10 23.17 24.36
CA GLU A 668 39.43 22.29 25.49
C GLU A 668 38.43 21.14 25.70
N LYS A 669 37.24 21.22 25.07
CA LYS A 669 36.13 20.27 25.27
C LYS A 669 35.91 19.28 24.11
N ASP A 670 36.71 19.36 23.03
CA ASP A 670 36.58 18.55 21.78
C ASP A 670 35.13 18.41 21.28
N LEU A 671 34.35 19.49 21.35
CA LEU A 671 32.95 19.50 20.96
C LEU A 671 32.83 19.47 19.43
N LYS A 672 32.19 18.43 18.91
CA LYS A 672 31.90 18.27 17.47
C LYS A 672 30.47 17.86 17.27
N ILE A 673 29.87 18.31 16.18
CA ILE A 673 28.52 17.90 15.78
C ILE A 673 28.56 17.24 14.41
N SER A 674 27.66 16.29 14.16
CA SER A 674 27.47 15.68 12.85
C SER A 674 26.13 16.10 12.28
N LYS A 675 26.04 16.39 10.97
CA LYS A 675 24.79 16.78 10.29
C LYS A 675 23.67 15.76 10.54
N ALA A 676 23.99 14.46 10.48
CA ALA A 676 23.05 13.38 10.79
C ALA A 676 22.56 13.38 12.25
N GLY A 677 23.47 13.54 13.21
CA GLY A 677 23.15 13.59 14.63
C GLY A 677 22.35 14.83 15.03
N PHE A 678 22.67 15.96 14.41
CA PHE A 678 21.93 17.21 14.54
C PHE A 678 20.49 17.07 14.02
N ALA A 679 20.32 16.58 12.78
CA ALA A 679 19.02 16.33 12.18
C ALA A 679 18.12 15.42 13.04
N ARG A 680 18.68 14.34 13.63
CA ARG A 680 17.92 13.45 14.53
C ARG A 680 17.42 14.20 15.77
N ASN A 681 18.28 15.02 16.38
CA ASN A 681 17.93 15.76 17.58
C ASN A 681 16.95 16.90 17.29
N ILE A 682 16.99 17.53 16.12
CA ILE A 682 15.95 18.47 15.68
C ILE A 682 14.56 17.80 15.72
N ILE A 683 14.43 16.65 15.07
CA ILE A 683 13.15 15.93 15.03
C ILE A 683 12.71 15.48 16.43
N ARG A 684 13.67 15.12 17.30
CA ARG A 684 13.39 14.81 18.71
C ARG A 684 12.82 16.04 19.45
N VAL A 685 13.46 17.21 19.34
CA VAL A 685 13.00 18.46 19.95
C VAL A 685 11.58 18.79 19.48
N VAL A 686 11.35 18.77 18.17
CA VAL A 686 10.02 19.04 17.57
C VAL A 686 8.94 18.11 18.13
N ASN A 687 9.23 16.81 18.25
CA ASN A 687 8.29 15.85 18.84
C ASN A 687 8.07 16.06 20.34
N GLU A 688 9.12 16.38 21.11
CA GLU A 688 9.01 16.65 22.55
C GLU A 688 8.22 17.93 22.83
N TRP A 689 8.48 19.00 22.07
CA TRP A 689 7.79 20.28 22.14
C TRP A 689 6.32 20.15 21.74
N SER A 690 6.02 19.44 20.66
CA SER A 690 4.64 19.20 20.22
C SER A 690 3.80 18.48 21.29
N ARG A 691 4.37 17.52 22.03
CA ARG A 691 3.68 16.83 23.14
C ARG A 691 3.42 17.71 24.36
N LYS A 692 4.16 18.81 24.49
CA LYS A 692 4.12 19.75 25.62
C LYS A 692 3.63 21.14 25.21
N ARG A 693 2.87 21.23 24.11
CA ARG A 693 2.47 22.50 23.48
C ARG A 693 1.88 23.52 24.44
N ASP A 694 1.07 23.08 25.40
CA ASP A 694 0.41 23.94 26.39
C ASP A 694 1.37 24.53 27.45
N SER A 695 2.61 24.03 27.51
CA SER A 695 3.63 24.41 28.48
C SER A 695 4.89 25.03 27.86
N LEU A 696 4.91 25.23 26.54
CA LEU A 696 5.99 25.93 25.84
C LEU A 696 5.93 27.43 26.11
N ASP A 697 7.08 28.09 26.05
CA ASP A 697 7.12 29.54 26.00
C ASP A 697 6.71 30.09 24.61
N GLU A 698 6.50 31.41 24.51
CA GLU A 698 6.04 32.04 23.28
C GLU A 698 7.05 31.88 22.13
N GLY A 699 8.35 31.88 22.41
CA GLY A 699 9.41 31.72 21.41
C GLY A 699 9.56 30.28 20.91
N GLU A 700 9.46 29.29 21.80
CA GLU A 700 9.43 27.87 21.47
C GLU A 700 8.20 27.52 20.62
N LEU A 701 7.04 28.11 20.95
CA LEU A 701 5.81 27.93 20.19
C LEU A 701 5.93 28.51 18.78
N ASP A 702 6.46 29.73 18.64
CA ASP A 702 6.69 30.37 17.33
C ASP A 702 7.70 29.57 16.50
N ALA A 703 8.79 29.09 17.11
CA ALA A 703 9.77 28.25 16.44
C ALA A 703 9.15 26.95 15.92
N LEU A 704 8.27 26.32 16.70
CA LEU A 704 7.54 25.13 16.27
C LEU A 704 6.59 25.42 15.10
N GLN A 705 5.88 26.55 15.14
CA GLN A 705 4.98 26.98 14.06
C GLN A 705 5.74 27.31 12.77
N ASN A 706 6.89 27.97 12.87
CA ASN A 706 7.77 28.27 11.74
C ASN A 706 8.31 26.99 11.10
N PHE A 707 8.74 26.01 11.91
CA PHE A 707 9.13 24.68 11.43
C PHE A 707 7.97 24.02 10.65
N GLU A 708 6.76 24.02 11.20
CA GLU A 708 5.58 23.46 10.53
C GLU A 708 5.29 24.16 9.20
N HIS A 709 5.30 25.50 9.19
CA HIS A 709 5.03 26.32 8.01
C HIS A 709 6.04 26.07 6.90
N ASN A 710 7.34 26.12 7.21
CA ASN A 710 8.41 25.96 6.23
C ASN A 710 8.39 24.57 5.58
N PHE A 711 8.23 23.51 6.37
CA PHE A 711 8.14 22.15 5.82
C PHE A 711 6.84 21.89 5.04
N LYS A 712 5.70 22.49 5.42
CA LYS A 712 4.46 22.41 4.62
C LYS A 712 4.65 23.02 3.23
N ILE A 713 5.31 24.17 3.12
CA ILE A 713 5.63 24.81 1.84
C ILE A 713 6.52 23.91 0.98
N LEU A 714 7.60 23.39 1.57
CA LEU A 714 8.51 22.47 0.90
C LEU A 714 7.77 21.24 0.37
N PHE A 715 6.96 20.59 1.21
CA PHE A 715 6.21 19.38 0.83
C PHE A 715 5.15 19.65 -0.23
N LYS A 716 4.45 20.79 -0.16
CA LYS A 716 3.50 21.20 -1.21
C LYS A 716 4.19 21.28 -2.57
N LYS A 717 5.39 21.88 -2.64
CA LYS A 717 6.16 21.97 -3.89
C LYS A 717 6.63 20.58 -4.37
N LEU A 718 7.17 19.76 -3.47
CA LEU A 718 7.63 18.41 -3.80
C LEU A 718 6.49 17.50 -4.28
N ASN A 719 5.29 17.59 -3.69
CA ASN A 719 4.11 16.83 -4.14
C ASN A 719 3.68 17.21 -5.56
N VAL A 720 3.72 18.49 -5.93
CA VAL A 720 3.45 18.92 -7.31
C VAL A 720 4.47 18.34 -8.28
N MET A 721 5.75 18.38 -7.93
CA MET A 721 6.82 17.82 -8.76
C MET A 721 6.68 16.30 -8.90
N GLN A 722 6.39 15.58 -7.82
CA GLN A 722 6.19 14.14 -7.78
C GLN A 722 5.03 13.69 -8.67
N ARG A 723 3.85 14.32 -8.55
CA ARG A 723 2.68 14.04 -9.42
C ARG A 723 3.02 14.28 -10.89
N SER A 724 3.66 15.42 -11.21
CA SER A 724 4.03 15.74 -12.60
C SER A 724 5.08 14.77 -13.17
N ALA A 725 6.00 14.25 -12.34
CA ALA A 725 7.02 13.30 -12.75
C ALA A 725 6.43 11.93 -13.05
N GLN A 726 5.49 11.44 -12.23
CA GLN A 726 4.81 10.15 -12.44
C GLN A 726 3.89 10.14 -13.66
N GLN A 727 3.16 11.23 -13.91
CA GLN A 727 2.27 11.34 -15.07
C GLN A 727 3.00 11.26 -16.41
N ARG A 728 4.26 11.68 -16.47
CA ARG A 728 5.08 11.63 -17.69
C ARG A 728 5.32 10.21 -18.20
N LEU A 729 5.24 9.21 -17.33
CA LEU A 729 5.45 7.80 -17.67
C LEU A 729 4.30 7.17 -18.46
N THR A 730 3.19 7.91 -18.68
CA THR A 730 2.01 7.43 -19.41
C THR A 730 1.91 8.09 -20.80
N ASP A 731 2.18 7.32 -21.86
CA ASP A 731 2.08 7.75 -23.28
C ASP A 731 0.63 7.71 -23.81
N GLU A 732 -0.21 8.65 -23.35
CA GLU A 732 -1.60 8.84 -23.84
C GLU A 732 -1.79 10.25 -24.44
N ARG A 733 -2.70 10.39 -25.42
CA ARG A 733 -3.08 11.69 -26.04
C ARG A 733 -3.79 12.61 -25.03
N LEU A 734 -3.65 13.94 -25.15
CA LEU A 734 -4.16 14.93 -24.19
C LEU A 734 -5.64 14.73 -23.85
N SER A 735 -6.49 14.63 -24.88
CA SER A 735 -7.95 14.47 -24.73
C SER A 735 -8.33 13.16 -24.02
N GLN A 736 -7.57 12.09 -24.23
CA GLN A 736 -7.77 10.81 -23.55
C GLN A 736 -7.35 10.88 -22.08
N LYS A 737 -6.27 11.63 -21.76
CA LYS A 737 -5.79 11.83 -20.39
C LYS A 737 -6.81 12.57 -19.53
N ILE A 738 -7.38 13.68 -20.04
CA ILE A 738 -8.38 14.47 -19.33
C ILE A 738 -9.66 13.65 -19.09
N GLU A 739 -10.16 12.94 -20.11
CA GLU A 739 -11.34 12.09 -19.97
C GLU A 739 -11.13 10.94 -18.98
N ARG A 740 -9.93 10.36 -18.95
CA ARG A 740 -9.56 9.34 -17.98
C ARG A 740 -9.56 9.90 -16.56
N LEU A 741 -8.96 11.07 -16.32
CA LEU A 741 -8.96 11.70 -15.00
C LEU A 741 -10.38 11.98 -14.50
N LYS A 742 -11.25 12.51 -15.36
CA LYS A 742 -12.67 12.72 -15.04
C LYS A 742 -13.40 11.42 -14.70
N LYS A 743 -13.31 10.42 -15.59
CA LYS A 743 -13.96 9.10 -15.37
C LYS A 743 -13.47 8.45 -14.08
N ASN A 744 -12.16 8.49 -13.83
CA ASN A 744 -11.57 8.01 -12.59
C ASN A 744 -12.14 8.75 -11.39
N PHE A 745 -12.18 10.08 -11.41
CA PHE A 745 -12.72 10.87 -10.31
C PHE A 745 -14.18 10.51 -10.00
N ILE A 746 -15.02 10.38 -11.03
CA ILE A 746 -16.44 10.00 -10.87
C ILE A 746 -16.56 8.57 -10.32
N ALA A 747 -15.73 7.64 -10.78
CA ALA A 747 -15.70 6.28 -10.27
C ALA A 747 -15.25 6.20 -8.80
N LEU A 748 -14.26 7.01 -8.41
CA LEU A 748 -13.75 7.10 -7.04
C LEU A 748 -14.76 7.78 -6.10
N HIS A 749 -15.51 8.76 -6.59
CA HIS A 749 -16.45 9.55 -5.83
C HIS A 749 -17.86 9.50 -6.44
N PRO A 750 -18.57 8.36 -6.37
CA PRO A 750 -19.86 8.22 -7.05
C PRO A 750 -20.95 9.11 -6.43
N ILE A 751 -20.88 9.39 -5.12
CA ILE A 751 -21.94 10.06 -4.36
C ILE A 751 -21.53 11.45 -3.89
N SER A 752 -20.29 11.61 -3.43
CA SER A 752 -19.75 12.89 -2.92
C SER A 752 -18.24 12.89 -2.97
N ALA A 753 -17.64 14.07 -3.13
CA ALA A 753 -16.20 14.29 -2.97
C ALA A 753 -15.93 15.43 -1.98
N ARG A 754 -14.74 15.40 -1.35
CA ARG A 754 -14.21 16.54 -0.60
C ARG A 754 -13.60 17.56 -1.55
N ARG A 755 -13.50 18.81 -1.09
CA ARG A 755 -12.86 19.90 -1.83
C ARG A 755 -11.41 19.55 -2.18
N GLU A 756 -10.68 18.90 -1.27
CA GLU A 756 -9.33 18.39 -1.53
C GLU A 756 -9.24 17.50 -2.77
N HIS A 757 -10.19 16.57 -2.95
CA HIS A 757 -10.21 15.68 -4.11
C HIS A 757 -10.47 16.46 -5.41
N GLY A 758 -11.34 17.48 -5.35
CA GLY A 758 -11.60 18.38 -6.47
C GLY A 758 -10.37 19.19 -6.87
N VAL A 759 -9.65 19.76 -5.90
CA VAL A 759 -8.38 20.48 -6.14
C VAL A 759 -7.35 19.57 -6.80
N ILE A 760 -7.18 18.34 -6.28
CA ILE A 760 -6.24 17.36 -6.85
C ILE A 760 -6.56 17.09 -8.31
N LEU A 761 -7.82 16.83 -8.66
CA LEU A 761 -8.23 16.58 -10.03
C LEU A 761 -7.89 17.78 -10.95
N LEU A 762 -8.22 19.00 -10.52
CA LEU A 762 -8.03 20.21 -11.32
C LEU A 762 -6.54 20.55 -11.50
N ASP A 763 -5.72 20.41 -10.44
CA ASP A 763 -4.26 20.52 -10.50
C ASP A 763 -3.66 19.54 -11.53
N GLU A 764 -4.14 18.29 -11.53
CA GLU A 764 -3.67 17.26 -12.45
C GLU A 764 -4.02 17.60 -13.90
N ILE A 765 -5.23 18.11 -14.15
CA ILE A 765 -5.64 18.57 -15.49
C ILE A 765 -4.77 19.77 -15.93
N GLU A 766 -4.58 20.77 -15.06
CA GLU A 766 -3.72 21.94 -15.34
C GLU A 766 -2.27 21.53 -15.64
N GLY A 767 -1.70 20.62 -14.85
CA GLY A 767 -0.33 20.12 -15.05
C GLY A 767 -0.14 19.37 -16.38
N ILE A 768 -1.17 18.66 -16.85
CA ILE A 768 -1.14 18.02 -18.17
C ILE A 768 -1.18 19.07 -19.28
N LEU A 769 -2.04 20.09 -19.18
CA LEU A 769 -2.12 21.17 -20.16
C LEU A 769 -0.78 21.90 -20.31
N GLU A 770 -0.11 22.22 -19.20
CA GLU A 770 1.18 22.91 -19.21
C GLU A 770 2.30 22.09 -19.84
N SER A 771 2.23 20.76 -19.76
CA SER A 771 3.23 19.88 -20.36
C SER A 771 3.10 19.71 -21.88
N ASN A 772 1.97 20.11 -22.48
CA ASN A 772 1.64 19.92 -23.90
C ASN A 772 1.58 21.24 -24.70
N ILE A 773 1.98 22.37 -24.10
CA ILE A 773 1.98 23.70 -24.75
C ILE A 773 2.75 23.72 -26.08
N GLU A 774 3.74 22.84 -26.26
CA GLU A 774 4.57 22.79 -27.48
C GLU A 774 3.88 22.12 -28.70
N ASN A 775 2.74 21.43 -28.54
CA ASN A 775 2.15 20.58 -29.60
C ASN A 775 0.67 20.83 -29.95
N GLU A 776 -0.12 21.56 -29.15
CA GLU A 776 -1.56 21.80 -29.39
C GLU A 776 -1.95 23.28 -29.17
N ALA A 777 -3.07 23.71 -29.77
CA ALA A 777 -3.46 25.11 -29.92
C ALA A 777 -3.61 25.86 -28.57
N ILE A 778 -2.84 26.95 -28.40
CA ILE A 778 -2.79 27.79 -27.20
C ILE A 778 -4.19 28.23 -26.72
N LYS A 779 -5.10 28.55 -27.66
CA LYS A 779 -6.48 28.97 -27.37
C LYS A 779 -7.31 27.89 -26.68
N GLU A 780 -7.16 26.61 -27.04
CA GLU A 780 -7.89 25.50 -26.40
C GLU A 780 -7.43 25.31 -24.95
N ILE A 781 -6.13 25.43 -24.71
CA ILE A 781 -5.53 25.33 -23.37
C ILE A 781 -6.02 26.48 -22.47
N GLU A 782 -6.07 27.71 -22.99
CA GLU A 782 -6.58 28.87 -22.25
C GLU A 782 -8.07 28.74 -21.90
N ALA A 783 -8.90 28.26 -22.83
CA ALA A 783 -10.32 28.03 -22.57
C ALA A 783 -10.54 26.98 -21.47
N ILE A 784 -9.75 25.90 -21.49
CA ILE A 784 -9.79 24.87 -20.45
C ILE A 784 -9.31 25.43 -19.10
N LYS A 785 -8.22 26.20 -19.05
CA LYS A 785 -7.73 26.86 -17.82
C LYS A 785 -8.79 27.78 -17.21
N ASN A 786 -9.47 28.58 -18.03
CA ASN A 786 -10.55 29.45 -17.56
C ASN A 786 -11.73 28.66 -16.97
N ALA A 787 -12.12 27.54 -17.61
CA ALA A 787 -13.16 26.67 -17.07
C ALA A 787 -12.77 26.05 -15.71
N ILE A 788 -11.49 25.69 -15.53
CA ILE A 788 -10.96 25.17 -14.26
C ILE A 788 -11.00 26.23 -13.16
N GLN A 789 -10.58 27.46 -13.45
CA GLN A 789 -10.60 28.56 -12.48
C GLN A 789 -12.03 28.93 -12.05
N ASN A 790 -12.99 28.90 -12.98
CA ASN A 790 -14.40 29.08 -12.65
C ASN A 790 -14.90 27.98 -11.70
N LEU A 791 -14.54 26.71 -11.94
CA LEU A 791 -14.90 25.61 -11.05
C LEU A 791 -14.29 25.75 -9.65
N ARG A 792 -13.02 26.16 -9.54
CA ARG A 792 -12.39 26.41 -8.23
C ARG A 792 -13.15 27.46 -7.44
N ARG A 793 -13.53 28.56 -8.11
CA ARG A 793 -14.24 29.68 -7.51
C ARG A 793 -15.68 29.34 -7.14
N ASP A 794 -16.44 28.74 -8.05
CA ASP A 794 -17.88 28.44 -7.88
C ASP A 794 -18.11 27.48 -6.72
N TYR A 795 -17.22 26.50 -6.55
CA TYR A 795 -17.31 25.48 -5.50
C TYR A 795 -16.38 25.72 -4.31
N LYS A 796 -15.70 26.89 -4.28
CA LYS A 796 -14.80 27.33 -3.20
C LYS A 796 -13.76 26.29 -2.81
N LEU A 797 -13.17 25.62 -3.81
CA LEU A 797 -12.34 24.43 -3.60
C LEU A 797 -11.07 24.73 -2.78
N ASP A 798 -10.54 25.94 -2.90
CA ASP A 798 -9.31 26.35 -2.20
C ASP A 798 -9.56 26.83 -0.75
N ILE A 799 -10.83 26.89 -0.29
CA ILE A 799 -11.20 27.32 1.06
C ILE A 799 -11.59 26.09 1.88
N ASP A 800 -10.84 25.81 2.96
CA ASP A 800 -11.07 24.69 3.88
C ASP A 800 -11.28 23.36 3.12
N MET A 801 -10.18 22.80 2.61
CA MET A 801 -10.15 21.65 1.71
C MET A 801 -10.70 20.36 2.35
N SER A 802 -10.86 20.34 3.68
CA SER A 802 -11.39 19.20 4.43
C SER A 802 -12.90 18.98 4.24
N GLN A 803 -13.64 20.01 3.80
CA GLN A 803 -15.10 19.97 3.63
C GLN A 803 -15.54 19.24 2.35
N THR A 804 -16.79 18.78 2.34
CA THR A 804 -17.45 18.21 1.15
C THR A 804 -17.83 19.29 0.14
N ILE A 805 -17.82 18.94 -1.16
CA ILE A 805 -18.35 19.80 -2.22
C ILE A 805 -19.87 19.89 -2.06
N HIS A 806 -20.41 21.11 -1.88
CA HIS A 806 -21.80 21.34 -1.48
C HIS A 806 -22.84 21.00 -2.57
N ASP A 807 -22.55 21.24 -3.85
CA ASP A 807 -23.37 20.80 -5.00
C ASP A 807 -22.55 19.88 -5.89
N TYR A 808 -22.39 18.63 -5.45
CA TYR A 808 -21.55 17.66 -6.15
C TYR A 808 -22.08 17.30 -7.54
N THR A 809 -23.41 17.26 -7.71
CA THR A 809 -24.06 17.04 -9.01
C THR A 809 -23.77 18.17 -9.99
N GLY A 810 -23.86 19.43 -9.55
CA GLY A 810 -23.47 20.58 -10.35
C GLY A 810 -21.99 20.56 -10.71
N PHE A 811 -21.13 20.15 -9.76
CA PHE A 811 -19.69 20.01 -10.00
C PHE A 811 -19.38 18.96 -11.07
N GLN A 812 -20.04 17.80 -11.05
CA GLN A 812 -19.90 16.77 -12.09
C GLN A 812 -20.31 17.29 -13.48
N VAL A 813 -21.42 18.04 -13.58
CA VAL A 813 -21.84 18.69 -14.83
C VAL A 813 -20.81 19.73 -15.28
N GLY A 814 -20.23 20.48 -14.35
CA GLY A 814 -19.14 21.41 -14.61
C GLY A 814 -17.88 20.73 -15.15
N LEU A 815 -17.48 19.58 -14.59
CA LEU A 815 -16.37 18.77 -15.10
C LEU A 815 -16.62 18.29 -16.53
N GLU A 816 -17.86 17.97 -16.90
CA GLU A 816 -18.19 17.63 -18.29
C GLU A 816 -17.95 18.81 -19.24
N ARG A 817 -18.24 20.04 -18.82
CA ARG A 817 -18.02 21.25 -19.63
C ARG A 817 -16.55 21.53 -19.92
N ILE A 818 -15.61 21.12 -19.06
CA ILE A 818 -14.16 21.27 -19.30
C ILE A 818 -13.75 20.64 -20.64
N LYS A 819 -14.31 19.47 -20.98
CA LYS A 819 -14.04 18.77 -22.25
C LYS A 819 -14.49 19.58 -23.46
N TYR A 820 -15.69 20.15 -23.35
CA TYR A 820 -16.29 20.90 -24.45
C TYR A 820 -15.72 22.31 -24.58
N ALA A 821 -15.12 22.88 -23.52
CA ALA A 821 -14.52 24.21 -23.56
C ALA A 821 -13.40 24.31 -24.62
N GLY A 822 -12.54 23.29 -24.74
CA GLY A 822 -11.51 23.25 -25.79
C GLY A 822 -12.09 23.11 -27.20
N LEU A 823 -13.06 22.20 -27.38
CA LEU A 823 -13.73 21.96 -28.66
C LEU A 823 -14.60 23.14 -29.12
N LEU A 824 -15.24 23.86 -28.19
CA LEU A 824 -16.05 25.04 -28.48
C LEU A 824 -15.16 26.23 -28.86
N ALA A 825 -14.03 26.41 -28.16
CA ALA A 825 -13.05 27.44 -28.49
C ALA A 825 -12.41 27.24 -29.88
N SER A 826 -12.24 26.00 -30.36
CA SER A 826 -11.80 25.73 -31.74
C SER A 826 -12.92 25.77 -32.78
N GLN A 827 -14.20 25.71 -32.37
CA GLN A 827 -15.36 25.85 -33.26
C GLN A 827 -15.84 27.30 -33.43
N GLU A 828 -15.51 28.19 -32.48
CA GLU A 828 -15.85 29.63 -32.57
C GLU A 828 -15.12 30.37 -33.72
N GLU A 829 -14.15 29.74 -34.39
CA GLU A 829 -13.42 30.31 -35.55
C GLU A 829 -14.13 30.19 -36.92
N THR A 830 -15.41 29.81 -36.99
CA THR A 830 -16.12 29.69 -38.30
C THR A 830 -17.33 30.59 -38.56
N PRO A 831 -17.62 31.64 -37.78
CA PRO A 831 -18.49 32.70 -38.35
C PRO A 831 -18.01 34.16 -38.22
N ASN A 832 -16.93 34.49 -37.51
CA ASN A 832 -16.65 35.91 -37.19
C ASN A 832 -15.33 36.52 -37.71
N GLU A 833 -14.41 35.75 -38.29
CA GLU A 833 -13.22 36.32 -38.97
C GLU A 833 -13.43 36.51 -40.49
N ALA A 834 -14.49 35.96 -41.08
CA ALA A 834 -14.84 36.17 -42.49
C ALA A 834 -15.51 37.53 -42.82
N GLN A 835 -15.72 38.39 -41.81
CA GLN A 835 -16.35 39.72 -41.98
C GLN A 835 -15.42 40.91 -41.67
N THR A 836 -14.17 40.68 -41.27
CA THR A 836 -13.18 41.75 -41.07
C THR A 836 -12.01 41.71 -42.05
N GLU A 837 -11.77 40.58 -42.74
CA GLU A 837 -10.79 40.53 -43.85
C GLU A 837 -11.39 40.91 -45.23
N ASN A 838 -12.72 40.85 -45.40
CA ASN A 838 -13.38 41.28 -46.65
C ASN A 838 -13.55 42.81 -46.78
N SER A 839 -13.17 43.59 -45.75
CA SER A 839 -13.17 45.06 -45.79
C SER A 839 -11.78 45.69 -45.89
N ALA A 840 -10.70 44.91 -45.78
CA ALA A 840 -9.32 45.40 -45.91
C ALA A 840 -8.66 45.03 -47.26
N ILE A 841 -9.19 44.07 -48.01
CA ILE A 841 -8.69 43.69 -49.34
C ILE A 841 -9.26 44.60 -50.47
N PHE A 842 -10.20 45.50 -50.14
CA PHE A 842 -10.83 46.41 -51.10
C PHE A 842 -10.15 47.78 -51.28
N GLU A 843 -9.08 48.09 -50.54
CA GLU A 843 -8.34 49.37 -50.68
C GLU A 843 -6.88 49.25 -51.14
N GLU A 844 -6.27 48.05 -51.22
CA GLU A 844 -4.88 47.89 -51.70
C GLU A 844 -4.73 47.18 -53.06
N VAL A 845 -5.81 46.67 -53.68
CA VAL A 845 -5.74 45.96 -54.98
C VAL A 845 -5.93 46.90 -56.19
N LEU A 846 -5.94 48.23 -55.99
CA LEU A 846 -6.12 49.21 -57.07
C LEU A 846 -4.82 49.80 -57.65
N GLU A 847 -3.61 49.38 -57.22
CA GLU A 847 -2.35 49.91 -57.76
C GLU A 847 -1.36 48.90 -58.38
N GLU A 848 -1.62 47.59 -58.40
CA GLU A 848 -0.66 46.61 -58.98
C GLU A 848 -1.15 45.85 -60.22
N VAL A 849 -2.11 46.40 -60.98
CA VAL A 849 -2.40 45.93 -62.35
C VAL A 849 -2.25 47.08 -63.36
N GLN A 850 -1.03 47.59 -63.47
CA GLN A 850 -0.56 48.24 -64.70
C GLN A 850 0.98 48.21 -64.71
N MET A 851 1.55 47.14 -65.27
CA MET A 851 2.66 47.18 -66.24
C MET A 851 3.06 45.75 -66.66
N ASP A 852 2.98 45.52 -67.97
CA ASP A 852 3.64 44.52 -68.83
C ASP A 852 3.29 43.02 -68.67
N LYS A 853 2.35 42.47 -69.47
CA LYS A 853 2.47 42.01 -70.88
C LYS A 853 3.74 41.21 -71.19
N LEU A 854 3.60 39.92 -71.52
CA LEU A 854 3.90 39.36 -72.87
C LEU A 854 3.77 37.81 -72.93
N ILE A 855 3.12 37.34 -74.03
CA ILE A 855 3.16 36.00 -74.66
C ILE A 855 2.26 34.93 -73.99
N VAL A 856 1.01 34.67 -74.42
CA VAL A 856 0.44 34.15 -75.70
C VAL A 856 0.81 32.69 -76.03
N ASP A 857 -0.15 31.83 -75.67
CA ASP A 857 -0.79 30.72 -76.40
C ASP A 857 0.00 29.53 -76.99
N GLY A 858 -0.59 28.34 -76.78
CA GLY A 858 -0.80 27.41 -77.90
C GLY A 858 -0.84 25.91 -77.60
N GLN A 859 -2.01 25.43 -77.11
CA GLN A 859 -2.72 24.18 -77.44
C GLN A 859 -1.98 22.90 -77.90
N ALA A 860 -2.31 21.75 -77.28
CA ALA A 860 -3.18 20.67 -77.83
C ALA A 860 -2.79 19.22 -77.41
N GLN A 861 -3.78 18.54 -76.81
CA GLN A 861 -4.17 17.11 -76.92
C GLN A 861 -3.21 15.93 -76.66
N LEU A 862 -3.65 15.11 -75.68
CA LEU A 862 -3.77 13.63 -75.64
C LEU A 862 -2.52 12.75 -75.81
N VAL A 863 -2.25 11.87 -74.82
CA VAL A 863 -2.20 10.38 -74.94
C VAL A 863 -2.17 9.74 -73.53
N ASN A 864 -2.88 8.61 -73.41
CA ASN A 864 -2.92 7.61 -72.33
C ASN A 864 -1.54 7.18 -71.77
N GLU A 865 -1.49 6.72 -70.51
CA GLU A 865 -1.02 5.36 -70.20
C GLU A 865 -1.25 4.94 -68.73
N GLN A 866 -1.24 3.62 -68.55
CA GLN A 866 -1.88 2.81 -67.53
C GLN A 866 -1.04 2.52 -66.29
N VAL A 867 -1.77 2.16 -65.23
CA VAL A 867 -1.35 1.50 -63.96
C VAL A 867 -0.79 0.09 -64.20
N PRO A 868 0.06 -0.44 -63.29
CA PRO A 868 0.01 -1.87 -62.99
C PRO A 868 -0.20 -2.20 -61.49
N ILE A 869 -0.86 -3.34 -61.31
CA ILE A 869 -1.23 -4.09 -60.09
C ILE A 869 -0.24 -5.28 -59.91
N VAL A 870 -0.39 -6.05 -58.82
CA VAL A 870 0.02 -7.47 -58.55
C VAL A 870 1.23 -7.57 -57.59
N SER A 871 1.38 -8.39 -56.54
CA SER A 871 0.63 -9.34 -55.65
C SER A 871 1.52 -10.56 -55.34
N GLU A 872 1.30 -11.20 -54.16
CA GLU A 872 1.77 -12.56 -53.71
C GLU A 872 3.29 -12.71 -53.42
N VAL A 873 3.83 -13.23 -52.29
CA VAL A 873 3.54 -14.23 -51.22
C VAL A 873 3.46 -15.69 -51.67
N GLU A 874 4.57 -16.43 -51.43
CA GLU A 874 4.68 -17.88 -51.13
C GLU A 874 6.01 -18.09 -50.35
N THR A 875 5.98 -18.47 -49.08
CA THR A 875 6.11 -19.84 -48.51
C THR A 875 7.39 -20.61 -48.90
N ALA A 876 8.20 -21.01 -47.91
CA ALA A 876 8.55 -22.40 -47.62
C ALA A 876 9.69 -22.55 -46.59
N GLU A 877 9.54 -23.62 -45.84
CA GLU A 877 10.38 -24.26 -44.81
C GLU A 877 11.86 -24.44 -45.17
N VAL A 878 12.72 -24.68 -44.16
CA VAL A 878 13.39 -25.99 -43.94
C VAL A 878 14.42 -25.91 -42.81
N SER A 879 14.40 -27.00 -42.05
CA SER A 879 15.24 -27.52 -40.98
C SER A 879 16.77 -27.37 -41.04
N GLY A 880 17.40 -27.57 -39.86
CA GLY A 880 18.23 -28.77 -39.70
C GLY A 880 19.74 -28.58 -39.53
N ASN A 881 20.16 -28.60 -38.25
CA ASN A 881 21.32 -29.30 -37.68
C ASN A 881 22.66 -29.47 -38.45
N SER A 882 23.70 -29.14 -37.66
CA SER A 882 24.95 -29.88 -37.42
C SER A 882 26.19 -29.58 -38.25
N ALA A 883 27.28 -29.37 -37.48
CA ALA A 883 28.62 -29.97 -37.64
C ALA A 883 29.80 -28.97 -37.69
N THR A 884 30.66 -29.08 -36.64
CA THR A 884 32.14 -29.06 -36.69
C THR A 884 32.85 -27.74 -37.09
N SER A 885 33.99 -27.29 -36.55
CA SER A 885 35.08 -27.88 -35.75
C SER A 885 36.00 -26.76 -35.18
N SER A 886 36.65 -27.03 -34.04
CA SER A 886 38.07 -26.76 -33.68
C SER A 886 38.69 -25.35 -33.95
N LYS A 887 39.39 -24.66 -33.04
CA LYS A 887 40.56 -25.06 -32.23
C LYS A 887 41.03 -23.91 -31.32
N ARG A 888 41.50 -24.31 -30.12
CA ARG A 888 42.61 -23.74 -29.31
C ARG A 888 42.45 -22.36 -28.62
N ARG A 889 42.38 -22.40 -27.28
CA ARG A 889 43.14 -21.49 -26.40
C ARG A 889 43.75 -22.23 -25.21
N LYS A 890 45.01 -21.87 -24.95
CA LYS A 890 45.95 -22.44 -23.98
C LYS A 890 45.83 -21.70 -22.64
N SER A 891 45.76 -22.49 -21.57
CA SER A 891 46.48 -22.38 -20.29
C SER A 891 46.63 -21.02 -19.56
N ASN A 892 45.88 -20.91 -18.45
CA ASN A 892 46.32 -20.50 -17.10
C ASN A 892 47.74 -21.03 -16.72
N PRO A 893 48.41 -20.67 -15.59
CA PRO A 893 47.85 -20.29 -14.26
C PRO A 893 48.71 -19.20 -13.54
N ARG A 894 48.53 -18.78 -12.28
CA ARG A 894 47.88 -19.30 -11.06
C ARG A 894 47.29 -18.14 -10.27
#